data_AF-A0A7C1A966-F1
#
_entry.id   AF-A0A7C1A966-F1
#
_cell.length_a   1.000
_cell.length_b   1.000
_cell.length_c   1.000
_cell.angle_alpha   90.00
_cell.angle_beta   90.00
_cell.angle_gamma   90.00
#
_symmetry.space_group_name_H-M   'P 1'
#
loop_
_entity.id
_entity.type
_entity.pdbx_description
1 polymer ?
#
loop_
_entity_poly.entity_id
_entity_poly.type
_entity_poly.pdbx_seq_one_letter_code
_entity_poly.pdbx_strand_id
1 'polypeptide(L)'
;MIKIRINLCLVFFILITATGLIFPFKSYAVPASPRIFELEQPDGTVFYARQWGDEWAHGMETTDGHSIVLDRSTKKWTYAVIDKTGKLVASKRIVGTDYPPFDTPIRPTGEARAMIRQLRASAVSQRVVPPTGTANVPVILINFNGTSYTYSSGDFDTLLFGTGSKSMKDYYDEVSYGNFSVSAGISGIAGWYTAANIHDYYGTNVSCSGTTYDQHVAELVIEAVNAADSAGFNFDPYDQDNDCYVDIVGIVHQGTGEETGGPSTDIWSHSWNLKSALSFCGDGTGAVTTNANCSANPTEKIKVNDYIIMPELYDTSPTQSTIGVFAHEYGHALGLPDLYDTDWPTDSSGIGDWGVMASGSWNAVVLSGDTPAHTSAWSKYFLGWVTPTQVITTLTNEQIDAASGNSDVYQLLNGTSTAGEYFLVENRQRTGFDAGLPGDGLLIWHIDAGQQNNNNECVDHSNCPVNHYRVALEQADNLWDLENNQNRGDAGDPFPGTQANIAFTDSTDPDSYLYNGNASNVSVTAISTSQTNMTATLVPGPPPAAPSGLSAAAVSSSRIDLSWTDNSSNEVGFKIERSLTGGGTGFSQIASVGVNVTTFPSTGLSASTEYYYRVRAYNLVGDSAYSNEANATTDAAPLAAAPAASSGGGGGGGCFIATAAYGSYMADEV
;
A
#
# COMPACT_ATOMS: atom_id res chain seq x y z
N MET A 1 12.64 2.81 -64.10
CA MET A 1 12.72 1.62 -63.22
C MET A 1 13.31 2.03 -61.89
N ILE A 2 12.66 1.55 -60.83
CA ILE A 2 12.87 1.74 -59.38
C ILE A 2 14.30 2.17 -58.98
N LYS A 3 14.41 3.31 -58.29
CA LYS A 3 15.55 3.64 -57.42
C LYS A 3 15.04 3.84 -55.99
N ILE A 4 15.55 3.02 -55.08
CA ILE A 4 15.27 3.05 -53.65
C ILE A 4 15.79 4.37 -53.06
N ARG A 5 15.00 5.01 -52.19
CA ARG A 5 15.48 6.04 -51.27
C ARG A 5 15.04 5.73 -49.85
N ILE A 6 15.99 5.92 -48.95
CA ILE A 6 15.90 5.73 -47.50
C ILE A 6 15.01 6.81 -46.90
N ASN A 7 14.05 6.41 -46.07
CA ASN A 7 13.43 7.28 -45.06
C ASN A 7 13.89 6.76 -43.69
N LEU A 8 14.37 7.67 -42.83
CA LEU A 8 14.81 7.37 -41.47
C LEU A 8 14.31 8.48 -40.53
N CYS A 9 13.84 8.07 -39.34
CA CYS A 9 13.39 8.91 -38.23
C CYS A 9 12.09 9.73 -38.46
N LEU A 10 11.18 9.86 -37.49
CA LEU A 10 11.18 9.37 -36.11
C LEU A 10 9.74 8.95 -35.74
N VAL A 11 9.52 7.67 -35.45
CA VAL A 11 8.32 7.19 -34.75
C VAL A 11 8.78 6.72 -33.38
N PHE A 12 8.20 7.28 -32.33
CA PHE A 12 8.44 6.85 -30.95
C PHE A 12 7.81 5.46 -30.73
N PHE A 13 8.52 4.42 -31.13
CA PHE A 13 8.35 3.11 -30.52
C PHE A 13 9.13 3.13 -29.20
N ILE A 14 8.42 3.08 -28.07
CA ILE A 14 9.02 2.75 -26.79
C ILE A 14 9.44 1.28 -26.89
N LEU A 15 10.71 1.08 -27.24
CA LEU A 15 11.34 -0.23 -27.19
C LEU A 15 11.56 -0.55 -25.71
N ILE A 16 10.63 -1.28 -25.10
CA ILE A 16 10.86 -1.89 -23.79
C ILE A 16 11.91 -2.98 -24.00
N THR A 17 13.17 -2.59 -23.99
CA THR A 17 14.27 -3.53 -23.85
C THR A 17 14.19 -4.08 -22.44
N ALA A 18 13.84 -5.37 -22.33
CA ALA A 18 13.90 -6.14 -21.09
C ALA A 18 15.36 -6.32 -20.63
N THR A 19 15.98 -5.22 -20.19
CA THR A 19 17.06 -5.28 -19.20
C THR A 19 16.39 -5.47 -17.86
N GLY A 20 16.39 -6.71 -17.37
CA GLY A 20 15.87 -7.05 -16.05
C GLY A 20 16.67 -6.35 -14.97
N LEU A 21 16.24 -5.15 -14.59
CA LEU A 21 16.47 -4.62 -13.25
C LEU A 21 15.58 -5.44 -12.33
N ILE A 22 16.12 -6.58 -11.88
CA ILE A 22 15.57 -7.32 -10.76
C ILE A 22 15.74 -6.41 -9.55
N PHE A 23 14.71 -5.67 -9.19
CA PHE A 23 14.59 -5.13 -7.85
C PHE A 23 14.33 -6.34 -6.94
N PRO A 24 15.20 -6.63 -5.95
CA PRO A 24 14.98 -7.74 -5.04
C PRO A 24 13.79 -7.42 -4.14
N PHE A 25 12.75 -8.25 -4.20
CA PHE A 25 11.59 -8.14 -3.33
C PHE A 25 11.96 -8.63 -1.92
N LYS A 26 11.28 -8.14 -0.89
CA LYS A 26 11.64 -8.40 0.52
C LYS A 26 10.50 -9.14 1.21
N SER A 27 10.81 -9.84 2.29
CA SER A 27 9.79 -10.44 3.12
C SER A 27 8.98 -9.35 3.82
N TYR A 28 7.68 -9.63 3.94
CA TYR A 28 6.75 -9.00 4.86
C TYR A 28 6.50 -9.99 6.00
N ALA A 29 6.18 -9.51 7.20
CA ALA A 29 6.09 -10.37 8.38
C ALA A 29 5.16 -9.79 9.44
N VAL A 30 4.46 -10.68 10.14
CA VAL A 30 3.64 -10.32 11.30
C VAL A 30 4.49 -9.66 12.40
N PRO A 31 4.01 -8.57 13.03
CA PRO A 31 4.71 -7.97 14.16
C PRO A 31 4.70 -8.87 15.38
N ALA A 32 5.62 -8.65 16.32
CA ALA A 32 5.75 -9.44 17.54
C ALA A 32 4.45 -9.48 18.37
N SER A 33 4.13 -10.68 18.85
CA SER A 33 2.97 -10.94 19.69
C SER A 33 2.95 -10.03 20.93
N PRO A 34 1.80 -9.44 21.31
CA PRO A 34 1.68 -8.57 22.50
C PRO A 34 1.82 -9.33 23.83
N ARG A 35 2.01 -10.65 23.79
CA ARG A 35 2.00 -11.52 24.96
C ARG A 35 3.14 -11.20 25.92
N ILE A 36 2.85 -11.42 27.20
CA ILE A 36 3.84 -11.42 28.26
C ILE A 36 4.32 -12.85 28.48
N PHE A 37 5.62 -13.04 28.36
CA PHE A 37 6.33 -14.30 28.52
C PHE A 37 6.89 -14.42 29.93
N GLU A 38 6.71 -15.59 30.54
CA GLU A 38 7.40 -15.99 31.76
C GLU A 38 8.77 -16.55 31.38
N LEU A 39 9.84 -15.87 31.80
CA LEU A 39 11.22 -16.25 31.52
C LEU A 39 11.96 -16.64 32.81
N GLU A 40 12.76 -17.69 32.73
CA GLU A 40 13.50 -18.24 33.87
C GLU A 40 15.02 -18.05 33.69
N GLN A 41 15.70 -17.67 34.77
CA GLN A 41 17.16 -17.71 34.86
C GLN A 41 17.66 -19.13 35.18
N PRO A 42 18.91 -19.50 34.87
CA PRO A 42 19.49 -20.82 35.21
C PRO A 42 19.53 -21.18 36.72
N ASP A 43 19.16 -20.27 37.61
CA ASP A 43 19.06 -20.49 39.06
C ASP A 43 17.60 -20.60 39.57
N GLY A 44 16.61 -20.59 38.67
CA GLY A 44 15.18 -20.66 39.01
C GLY A 44 14.52 -19.29 39.23
N THR A 45 15.23 -18.18 39.03
CA THR A 45 14.63 -16.84 39.16
C THR A 45 13.73 -16.54 37.96
N VAL A 46 12.43 -16.40 38.21
CA VAL A 46 11.41 -16.06 37.21
C VAL A 46 11.23 -14.54 37.09
N PHE A 47 11.05 -14.05 35.87
CA PHE A 47 10.69 -12.68 35.56
C PHE A 47 9.82 -12.61 34.28
N TYR A 48 9.20 -11.47 34.02
CA TYR A 48 8.27 -11.29 32.90
C TYR A 48 8.82 -10.33 31.85
N ALA A 49 8.63 -10.70 30.57
CA ALA A 49 9.11 -9.94 29.42
C ALA A 49 8.08 -9.94 28.28
N ARG A 50 8.19 -8.97 27.36
CA ARG A 50 7.50 -8.96 26.08
C ARG A 50 8.50 -8.90 24.94
N GLN A 51 8.07 -9.37 23.79
CA GLN A 51 8.82 -9.26 22.55
C GLN A 51 8.44 -7.97 21.82
N TRP A 52 9.36 -7.45 21.01
CA TRP A 52 9.13 -6.31 20.12
C TRP A 52 9.79 -6.58 18.78
N GLY A 53 9.30 -5.97 17.70
CA GLY A 53 9.86 -6.09 16.36
C GLY A 53 9.04 -6.93 15.40
N ASP A 54 9.75 -7.35 14.36
CA ASP A 54 9.37 -8.22 13.25
C ASP A 54 10.64 -8.98 12.81
N GLU A 55 10.53 -9.93 11.87
CA GLU A 55 11.62 -10.78 11.34
C GLU A 55 12.97 -10.05 11.17
N TRP A 56 12.95 -8.80 10.69
CA TRP A 56 14.17 -8.07 10.32
C TRP A 56 14.86 -7.37 11.50
N ALA A 57 14.13 -7.06 12.58
CA ALA A 57 14.66 -6.36 13.75
C ALA A 57 13.78 -6.54 14.99
N HIS A 58 14.13 -7.50 15.83
CA HIS A 58 13.41 -7.84 17.05
C HIS A 58 14.29 -7.91 18.30
N GLY A 59 13.62 -8.05 19.44
CA GLY A 59 14.25 -8.37 20.71
C GLY A 59 13.25 -8.52 21.84
N MET A 60 13.79 -8.62 23.05
CA MET A 60 13.01 -8.78 24.28
C MET A 60 13.18 -7.56 25.18
N GLU A 61 12.17 -7.26 25.98
CA GLU A 61 12.25 -6.31 27.09
C GLU A 61 11.39 -6.75 28.27
N THR A 62 11.76 -6.37 29.49
CA THR A 62 10.93 -6.61 30.68
C THR A 62 9.62 -5.81 30.64
N THR A 63 8.62 -6.21 31.42
CA THR A 63 7.32 -5.51 31.51
C THR A 63 7.40 -4.06 32.01
N ASP A 64 8.53 -3.65 32.60
CA ASP A 64 8.84 -2.28 33.00
C ASP A 64 9.76 -1.54 32.00
N GLY A 65 9.92 -2.06 30.78
CA GLY A 65 10.53 -1.36 29.65
C GLY A 65 12.05 -1.46 29.54
N HIS A 66 12.71 -2.40 30.22
CA HIS A 66 14.17 -2.58 30.08
C HIS A 66 14.48 -3.64 29.02
N SER A 67 15.21 -3.27 27.97
CA SER A 67 15.65 -4.23 26.93
C SER A 67 16.59 -5.28 27.52
N ILE A 68 16.43 -6.54 27.10
CA ILE A 68 17.20 -7.68 27.61
C ILE A 68 17.77 -8.54 26.47
N VAL A 69 18.88 -9.22 26.76
CA VAL A 69 19.56 -10.16 25.85
C VAL A 69 19.95 -11.42 26.63
N LEU A 70 19.65 -12.58 26.05
CA LEU A 70 20.14 -13.87 26.52
C LEU A 70 21.63 -14.03 26.16
N ASP A 71 22.50 -14.03 27.17
CA ASP A 71 23.91 -14.39 26.99
C ASP A 71 23.99 -15.89 26.67
N ARG A 72 24.18 -16.22 25.39
CA ARG A 72 24.28 -17.61 24.92
C ARG A 72 25.42 -18.42 25.59
N SER A 73 26.43 -17.75 26.16
CA SER A 73 27.58 -18.41 26.83
C SER A 73 27.31 -18.80 28.29
N THR A 74 26.58 -17.97 29.04
CA THR A 74 26.20 -18.25 30.44
C THR A 74 24.77 -18.76 30.59
N LYS A 75 23.97 -18.70 29.52
CA LYS A 75 22.53 -18.97 29.45
C LYS A 75 21.70 -18.07 30.38
N LYS A 76 22.22 -16.89 30.74
CA LYS A 76 21.53 -15.91 31.59
C LYS A 76 20.87 -14.81 30.78
N TRP A 77 19.68 -14.40 31.20
CA TRP A 77 19.08 -13.15 30.72
C TRP A 77 19.75 -11.97 31.41
N THR A 78 20.23 -11.04 30.61
CA THR A 78 20.93 -9.84 31.07
C THR A 78 20.24 -8.59 30.54
N TYR A 79 20.27 -7.50 31.28
CA TYR A 79 19.91 -6.20 30.72
C TYR A 79 20.83 -5.88 29.55
N ALA A 80 20.29 -5.39 28.45
CA ALA A 80 21.05 -5.07 27.26
C ALA A 80 21.97 -3.85 27.48
N VAL A 81 23.01 -3.73 26.66
CA VAL A 81 23.74 -2.49 26.42
C VAL A 81 23.99 -2.34 24.92
N ILE A 82 24.15 -1.10 24.46
CA ILE A 82 24.51 -0.80 23.06
C ILE A 82 26.03 -0.89 22.92
N ASP A 83 26.51 -1.65 21.94
CA ASP A 83 27.93 -1.73 21.61
C ASP A 83 28.39 -0.59 20.67
N LYS A 84 29.69 -0.57 20.35
CA LYS A 84 30.29 0.48 19.50
C LYS A 84 29.74 0.54 18.06
N THR A 85 29.02 -0.48 17.59
CA THR A 85 28.36 -0.53 16.27
C THR A 85 26.88 -0.19 16.34
N GLY A 86 26.36 0.06 17.55
CA GLY A 86 24.95 0.31 17.78
C GLY A 86 24.13 -0.94 18.05
N LYS A 87 24.72 -2.14 18.14
CA LYS A 87 23.98 -3.39 18.37
C LYS A 87 23.68 -3.61 19.86
N LEU A 88 22.50 -4.18 20.16
CA LEU A 88 22.18 -4.67 21.51
C LEU A 88 23.01 -5.92 21.83
N VAL A 89 23.73 -5.90 22.94
CA VAL A 89 24.54 -7.02 23.44
C VAL A 89 24.30 -7.25 24.94
N ALA A 90 24.60 -8.46 25.40
CA ALA A 90 24.49 -8.82 26.81
C ALA A 90 25.41 -7.96 27.70
N SER A 91 24.88 -7.46 28.82
CA SER A 91 25.67 -6.75 29.84
C SER A 91 26.12 -7.70 30.96
N LYS A 92 26.69 -7.14 32.02
CA LYS A 92 27.03 -7.88 33.24
C LYS A 92 25.90 -7.92 34.27
N ARG A 93 24.79 -7.21 34.04
CA ARG A 93 23.66 -7.12 34.97
C ARG A 93 22.61 -8.17 34.63
N ILE A 94 22.29 -9.03 35.59
CA ILE A 94 21.38 -10.16 35.45
C ILE A 94 19.95 -9.71 35.78
N VAL A 95 18.99 -10.01 34.89
CA VAL A 95 17.57 -9.64 35.07
C VAL A 95 16.99 -10.38 36.28
N GLY A 96 16.24 -9.66 37.12
CA GLY A 96 15.66 -10.20 38.36
C GLY A 96 16.64 -10.34 39.53
N THR A 97 17.95 -10.16 39.32
CA THR A 97 18.98 -10.22 40.37
C THR A 97 19.66 -8.87 40.62
N ASP A 98 20.08 -8.18 39.56
CA ASP A 98 20.74 -6.88 39.62
C ASP A 98 19.74 -5.74 39.40
N TYR A 99 20.07 -4.55 39.92
CA TYR A 99 19.28 -3.35 39.62
C TYR A 99 19.33 -3.02 38.13
N PRO A 100 18.18 -2.70 37.50
CA PRO A 100 18.14 -2.30 36.10
C PRO A 100 19.01 -1.06 35.76
N PRO A 101 19.40 -0.88 34.49
CA PRO A 101 19.90 0.42 34.00
C PRO A 101 18.80 1.49 34.07
N PHE A 102 19.16 2.78 34.10
CA PHE A 102 18.18 3.87 34.11
C PHE A 102 17.64 4.21 32.71
N ASP A 103 18.31 3.77 31.65
CA ASP A 103 17.94 4.05 30.26
C ASP A 103 16.96 2.98 29.76
N THR A 104 15.73 3.38 29.42
CA THR A 104 14.61 2.48 29.07
C THR A 104 13.62 3.06 28.07
N PRO A 105 13.14 2.26 27.11
CA PRO A 105 13.83 1.12 26.51
C PRO A 105 15.08 1.57 25.72
N ILE A 106 16.02 0.65 25.49
CA ILE A 106 17.13 0.88 24.55
C ILE A 106 16.98 -0.03 23.33
N ARG A 107 17.15 0.52 22.14
CA ARG A 107 17.08 -0.22 20.87
C ARG A 107 18.42 -0.11 20.12
N PRO A 108 18.65 -0.88 19.04
CA PRO A 108 19.85 -0.69 18.25
C PRO A 108 19.91 0.74 17.67
N THR A 109 21.10 1.28 17.42
CA THR A 109 21.27 2.69 17.00
C THR A 109 22.35 2.82 15.92
N GLY A 110 22.61 4.05 15.45
CA GLY A 110 23.71 4.34 14.54
C GLY A 110 23.65 3.55 13.24
N GLU A 111 24.74 2.87 12.90
CA GLU A 111 24.88 2.07 11.67
C GLU A 111 23.83 0.96 11.57
N ALA A 112 23.48 0.31 12.70
CA ALA A 112 22.46 -0.74 12.73
C ALA A 112 21.07 -0.21 12.34
N ARG A 113 20.60 0.88 12.97
CA ARG A 113 19.30 1.51 12.65
C ARG A 113 19.27 2.06 11.23
N ALA A 114 20.32 2.76 10.80
CA ALA A 114 20.38 3.34 9.45
C ALA A 114 20.29 2.27 8.35
N MET A 115 20.92 1.11 8.55
CA MET A 115 20.89 0.00 7.61
C MET A 115 19.52 -0.70 7.57
N ILE A 116 18.88 -0.92 8.72
CA ILE A 116 17.51 -1.46 8.80
C ILE A 116 16.53 -0.54 8.06
N ARG A 117 16.54 0.77 8.36
CA ARG A 117 15.70 1.77 7.67
C ARG A 117 15.93 1.80 6.15
N GLN A 118 17.20 1.86 5.71
CA GLN A 118 17.54 1.84 4.28
C GLN A 118 17.02 0.58 3.57
N LEU A 119 17.07 -0.57 4.23
CA LEU A 119 16.59 -1.82 3.67
C LEU A 119 15.07 -1.85 3.57
N ARG A 120 14.34 -1.53 4.64
CA ARG A 120 12.87 -1.66 4.63
C ARG A 120 12.18 -0.60 3.75
N ALA A 121 12.75 0.61 3.61
CA ALA A 121 12.28 1.64 2.67
C ALA A 121 12.32 1.25 1.17
N SER A 122 12.84 0.06 0.83
CA SER A 122 12.88 -0.46 -0.55
C SER A 122 11.94 -1.66 -0.80
N ALA A 123 11.13 -2.06 0.18
CA ALA A 123 10.17 -3.16 0.02
C ALA A 123 8.93 -2.69 -0.79
N VAL A 124 8.47 -3.53 -1.73
CA VAL A 124 7.26 -3.28 -2.53
C VAL A 124 6.39 -4.53 -2.48
N SER A 125 5.14 -4.38 -2.02
CA SER A 125 4.22 -5.51 -1.88
C SER A 125 3.76 -5.97 -3.26
N GLN A 126 3.87 -7.28 -3.51
CA GLN A 126 3.49 -7.89 -4.78
C GLN A 126 2.17 -8.63 -4.60
N ARG A 127 1.13 -8.18 -5.30
CA ARG A 127 -0.09 -8.98 -5.48
C ARG A 127 0.24 -10.18 -6.36
N VAL A 128 0.16 -11.38 -5.77
CA VAL A 128 0.33 -12.67 -6.44
C VAL A 128 -0.97 -13.47 -6.50
N VAL A 129 -1.95 -13.16 -5.65
CA VAL A 129 -3.30 -13.74 -5.67
C VAL A 129 -4.32 -12.73 -6.20
N PRO A 130 -5.25 -13.12 -7.10
CA PRO A 130 -6.40 -12.29 -7.47
C PRO A 130 -7.31 -11.99 -6.25
N PRO A 131 -7.65 -10.72 -5.97
CA PRO A 131 -8.33 -10.36 -4.72
C PRO A 131 -9.84 -10.58 -4.75
N THR A 132 -10.37 -11.35 -5.71
CA THR A 132 -11.81 -11.62 -5.85
C THR A 132 -12.07 -13.06 -6.30
N GLY A 133 -13.23 -13.61 -5.93
CA GLY A 133 -13.56 -15.01 -6.16
C GLY A 133 -13.07 -15.92 -5.03
N THR A 134 -12.74 -17.17 -5.36
CA THR A 134 -12.20 -18.13 -4.38
C THR A 134 -10.79 -18.51 -4.78
N ALA A 135 -9.81 -18.13 -3.97
CA ALA A 135 -8.43 -18.55 -4.18
C ALA A 135 -8.18 -19.93 -3.57
N ASN A 136 -7.66 -20.85 -4.38
CA ASN A 136 -7.15 -22.12 -3.89
C ASN A 136 -5.73 -21.91 -3.35
N VAL A 137 -5.45 -22.40 -2.14
CA VAL A 137 -4.15 -22.26 -1.47
C VAL A 137 -3.60 -23.66 -1.17
N PRO A 138 -2.46 -24.06 -1.77
CA PRO A 138 -1.80 -25.30 -1.42
C PRO A 138 -1.05 -25.10 -0.11
N VAL A 139 -1.43 -25.85 0.93
CA VAL A 139 -0.76 -25.82 2.23
C VAL A 139 0.07 -27.09 2.40
N ILE A 140 1.33 -26.96 2.82
CA ILE A 140 2.26 -28.06 3.05
C ILE A 140 2.74 -28.04 4.50
N LEU A 141 2.60 -29.16 5.20
CA LEU A 141 3.09 -29.30 6.58
C LEU A 141 4.51 -29.91 6.57
N ILE A 142 5.46 -29.33 7.33
CA ILE A 142 6.86 -29.81 7.39
C ILE A 142 7.43 -29.89 8.80
N ASN A 143 7.85 -31.10 9.18
CA ASN A 143 8.39 -31.46 10.50
C ASN A 143 9.91 -31.52 10.44
N PHE A 144 10.60 -30.96 11.43
CA PHE A 144 12.07 -31.00 11.48
C PHE A 144 12.60 -32.41 11.81
N ASN A 145 13.83 -32.71 11.38
CA ASN A 145 14.42 -34.02 11.66
C ASN A 145 14.59 -34.23 13.18
N GLY A 146 14.05 -35.33 13.70
CA GLY A 146 14.09 -35.67 15.12
C GLY A 146 13.02 -35.00 15.99
N THR A 147 12.12 -34.18 15.45
CA THR A 147 10.98 -33.61 16.18
C THR A 147 9.68 -34.37 15.89
N SER A 148 8.58 -33.96 16.53
CA SER A 148 7.24 -34.53 16.31
C SER A 148 6.19 -33.43 16.35
N TYR A 149 5.26 -33.48 15.41
CA TYR A 149 4.08 -32.63 15.37
C TYR A 149 2.97 -33.13 16.32
N THR A 150 2.07 -32.22 16.65
CA THR A 150 0.89 -32.40 17.51
C THR A 150 -0.40 -32.46 16.68
N TYR A 151 -0.53 -31.62 15.65
CA TYR A 151 -1.76 -31.40 14.89
C TYR A 151 -1.75 -32.10 13.52
N SER A 152 -2.93 -32.49 13.04
CA SER A 152 -3.11 -33.17 11.74
C SER A 152 -3.47 -32.19 10.63
N SER A 153 -3.39 -32.64 9.37
CA SER A 153 -3.89 -31.85 8.24
C SER A 153 -5.38 -31.55 8.30
N GLY A 154 -6.20 -32.36 9.00
CA GLY A 154 -7.62 -32.07 9.22
C GLY A 154 -7.86 -30.94 10.24
N ASP A 155 -6.93 -30.74 11.18
CA ASP A 155 -6.99 -29.63 12.14
C ASP A 155 -6.62 -28.31 11.43
N PHE A 156 -5.62 -28.33 10.54
CA PHE A 156 -5.30 -27.18 9.68
C PHE A 156 -6.36 -26.90 8.62
N ASP A 157 -7.01 -27.93 8.05
CA ASP A 157 -8.14 -27.75 7.14
C ASP A 157 -9.32 -27.05 7.84
N THR A 158 -9.57 -27.40 9.10
CA THR A 158 -10.58 -26.74 9.95
C THR A 158 -10.20 -25.30 10.30
N LEU A 159 -8.93 -25.05 10.61
CA LEU A 159 -8.38 -23.73 10.96
C LEU A 159 -8.37 -22.76 9.76
N LEU A 160 -8.06 -23.25 8.55
CA LEU A 160 -7.84 -22.40 7.39
C LEU A 160 -9.05 -22.34 6.45
N PHE A 161 -9.77 -23.46 6.27
CA PHE A 161 -10.79 -23.62 5.23
C PHE A 161 -12.16 -24.09 5.74
N GLY A 162 -12.28 -24.36 7.05
CA GLY A 162 -13.56 -24.67 7.70
C GLY A 162 -14.59 -23.55 7.54
N THR A 163 -15.87 -23.85 7.82
CA THR A 163 -16.97 -22.89 7.71
C THR A 163 -17.75 -22.84 9.03
N GLY A 164 -17.89 -21.64 9.59
CA GLY A 164 -18.44 -21.42 10.93
C GLY A 164 -17.52 -21.89 12.06
N SER A 165 -16.23 -22.10 11.78
CA SER A 165 -15.19 -22.49 12.74
C SER A 165 -14.33 -21.31 13.21
N LYS A 166 -14.61 -20.09 12.75
CA LYS A 166 -13.71 -18.92 12.81
C LYS A 166 -12.39 -19.18 12.06
N SER A 167 -12.49 -19.80 10.89
CA SER A 167 -11.33 -20.09 10.05
C SER A 167 -10.78 -18.84 9.33
N MET A 168 -9.60 -18.97 8.71
CA MET A 168 -9.09 -17.97 7.75
C MET A 168 -10.09 -17.74 6.59
N LYS A 169 -10.83 -18.78 6.18
CA LYS A 169 -11.93 -18.65 5.22
C LYS A 169 -13.09 -17.83 5.76
N ASP A 170 -13.58 -18.11 6.97
CA ASP A 170 -14.65 -17.33 7.59
C ASP A 170 -14.23 -15.86 7.72
N TYR A 171 -12.96 -15.60 8.05
CA TYR A 171 -12.39 -14.25 8.10
C TYR A 171 -12.47 -13.54 6.74
N TYR A 172 -11.93 -14.14 5.67
CA TYR A 172 -11.97 -13.51 4.34
C TYR A 172 -13.38 -13.39 3.77
N ASP A 173 -14.28 -14.33 4.06
CA ASP A 173 -15.70 -14.20 3.70
C ASP A 173 -16.34 -12.98 4.38
N GLU A 174 -16.06 -12.74 5.67
CA GLU A 174 -16.61 -11.61 6.43
C GLU A 174 -16.01 -10.26 5.98
N VAL A 175 -14.68 -10.10 5.98
CA VAL A 175 -14.02 -8.80 5.70
C VAL A 175 -14.13 -8.35 4.25
N SER A 176 -14.40 -9.27 3.32
CA SER A 176 -14.62 -8.99 1.90
C SER A 176 -16.09 -8.87 1.51
N TYR A 177 -17.03 -9.11 2.44
CA TYR A 177 -18.47 -9.20 2.17
C TYR A 177 -18.82 -10.29 1.14
N GLY A 178 -18.08 -11.40 1.15
CA GLY A 178 -18.20 -12.50 0.20
C GLY A 178 -17.65 -12.24 -1.21
N ASN A 179 -16.96 -11.13 -1.44
CA ASN A 179 -16.29 -10.87 -2.72
C ASN A 179 -15.02 -11.72 -2.89
N PHE A 180 -14.41 -12.17 -1.78
CA PHE A 180 -13.21 -13.00 -1.75
C PHE A 180 -13.34 -14.12 -0.71
N SER A 181 -12.71 -15.26 -0.99
CA SER A 181 -12.71 -16.45 -0.13
C SER A 181 -11.47 -17.29 -0.39
N VAL A 182 -11.11 -18.16 0.55
CA VAL A 182 -9.97 -19.10 0.43
C VAL A 182 -10.43 -20.56 0.55
N SER A 183 -9.68 -21.46 -0.08
CA SER A 183 -10.02 -22.88 -0.23
C SER A 183 -8.75 -23.73 -0.26
N ALA A 184 -8.80 -24.95 0.28
CA ALA A 184 -7.70 -25.92 0.16
C ALA A 184 -7.46 -26.42 -1.29
N GLY A 185 -8.38 -26.09 -2.21
CA GLY A 185 -8.37 -26.61 -3.57
C GLY A 185 -8.65 -28.11 -3.66
N ILE A 186 -8.49 -28.67 -4.85
CA ILE A 186 -8.80 -30.10 -5.11
C ILE A 186 -7.72 -31.06 -4.58
N SER A 187 -6.48 -30.60 -4.37
CA SER A 187 -5.41 -31.42 -3.79
C SER A 187 -5.32 -31.32 -2.26
N GLY A 188 -6.02 -30.36 -1.64
CA GLY A 188 -6.12 -30.19 -0.20
C GLY A 188 -4.80 -29.76 0.46
N ILE A 189 -4.68 -30.08 1.76
CA ILE A 189 -3.44 -29.85 2.53
C ILE A 189 -2.51 -31.06 2.37
N ALA A 190 -1.29 -30.82 1.89
CA ALA A 190 -0.23 -31.80 1.81
C ALA A 190 0.35 -32.07 3.21
N GLY A 191 0.34 -33.33 3.63
CA GLY A 191 0.65 -33.73 5.01
C GLY A 191 2.13 -33.60 5.41
N TRP A 192 2.42 -33.92 6.67
CA TRP A 192 3.72 -33.77 7.31
C TRP A 192 4.86 -34.53 6.62
N TYR A 193 5.66 -33.79 5.85
CA TYR A 193 6.97 -34.25 5.38
C TYR A 193 8.03 -34.02 6.45
N THR A 194 9.18 -34.70 6.35
CA THR A 194 10.31 -34.52 7.27
C THR A 194 11.46 -33.82 6.56
N ALA A 195 11.87 -32.67 7.08
CA ALA A 195 13.04 -31.94 6.60
C ALA A 195 14.33 -32.76 6.78
N ALA A 196 15.35 -32.51 5.96
CA ALA A 196 16.62 -33.21 6.00
C ALA A 196 17.38 -32.94 7.30
N ASN A 197 17.35 -31.70 7.78
CA ASN A 197 18.10 -31.23 8.95
C ASN A 197 17.20 -31.01 10.18
N ILE A 198 17.84 -30.74 11.32
CA ILE A 198 17.19 -30.42 12.59
C ILE A 198 16.65 -28.98 12.60
N HIS A 199 15.72 -28.69 13.51
CA HIS A 199 15.12 -27.37 13.75
C HIS A 199 16.10 -26.19 13.62
N ASP A 200 17.12 -26.15 14.49
CA ASP A 200 18.08 -25.04 14.57
C ASP A 200 18.88 -24.78 13.26
N TYR A 201 18.83 -25.69 12.28
CA TYR A 201 19.43 -25.44 10.96
C TYR A 201 18.65 -24.42 10.14
N TYR A 202 17.31 -24.39 10.28
CA TYR A 202 16.39 -23.62 9.42
C TYR A 202 15.86 -22.32 10.03
N GLY A 203 16.07 -22.10 11.33
CA GLY A 203 15.66 -20.88 12.04
C GLY A 203 16.78 -20.20 12.84
N THR A 204 18.05 -20.60 12.67
CA THR A 204 19.14 -19.86 13.33
C THR A 204 19.25 -18.46 12.75
N ASN A 205 18.86 -17.47 13.55
CA ASN A 205 19.10 -16.05 13.31
C ASN A 205 20.57 -15.73 12.95
N VAL A 206 20.80 -15.25 11.73
CA VAL A 206 22.06 -14.73 11.18
C VAL A 206 21.93 -13.29 10.70
N SER A 207 23.06 -12.70 10.27
CA SER A 207 23.09 -11.37 9.66
C SER A 207 23.07 -11.48 8.13
N CYS A 208 21.90 -11.34 7.50
CA CYS A 208 21.78 -11.21 6.04
C CYS A 208 21.77 -9.73 5.64
N SER A 209 22.69 -9.29 4.78
CA SER A 209 22.77 -7.90 4.29
C SER A 209 22.74 -6.79 5.36
N GLY A 210 22.92 -7.15 6.65
CA GLY A 210 22.91 -6.24 7.79
C GLY A 210 21.67 -6.29 8.69
N THR A 211 20.60 -6.97 8.27
CA THR A 211 19.42 -7.28 9.11
C THR A 211 19.57 -8.63 9.80
N THR A 212 18.76 -8.85 10.83
CA THR A 212 18.50 -10.20 11.34
C THR A 212 17.72 -11.00 10.28
N TYR A 213 17.97 -12.31 10.19
CA TYR A 213 17.36 -13.20 9.21
C TYR A 213 17.46 -14.66 9.66
N ASP A 214 16.41 -15.45 9.46
CA ASP A 214 16.43 -16.88 9.76
C ASP A 214 17.11 -17.69 8.65
N GLN A 215 18.24 -18.30 8.98
CA GLN A 215 19.05 -19.00 8.00
C GLN A 215 18.38 -20.30 7.54
N HIS A 216 18.30 -20.51 6.21
CA HIS A 216 17.81 -21.73 5.54
C HIS A 216 16.28 -21.88 5.43
N VAL A 217 15.47 -20.85 5.74
CA VAL A 217 14.01 -20.94 5.55
C VAL A 217 13.64 -21.20 4.08
N ALA A 218 14.31 -20.56 3.11
CA ALA A 218 14.00 -20.80 1.71
C ALA A 218 14.36 -22.24 1.29
N GLU A 219 15.42 -22.81 1.86
CA GLU A 219 15.76 -24.23 1.70
C GLU A 219 14.69 -25.17 2.29
N LEU A 220 14.12 -24.85 3.46
CA LEU A 220 13.00 -25.60 4.07
C LEU A 220 11.75 -25.60 3.17
N VAL A 221 11.38 -24.45 2.62
CA VAL A 221 10.25 -24.31 1.68
C VAL A 221 10.50 -25.15 0.42
N ILE A 222 11.73 -25.14 -0.12
CA ILE A 222 12.13 -25.95 -1.27
C ILE A 222 12.04 -27.45 -0.95
N GLU A 223 12.47 -27.89 0.24
CA GLU A 223 12.32 -29.27 0.69
C GLU A 223 10.84 -29.68 0.79
N ALA A 224 9.99 -28.84 1.38
CA ALA A 224 8.56 -29.08 1.53
C ALA A 224 7.86 -29.27 0.17
N VAL A 225 8.10 -28.36 -0.78
CA VAL A 225 7.54 -28.42 -2.15
C VAL A 225 8.03 -29.68 -2.88
N ASN A 226 9.34 -29.98 -2.83
CA ASN A 226 9.90 -31.18 -3.47
C ASN A 226 9.36 -32.48 -2.87
N ALA A 227 9.13 -32.53 -1.56
CA ALA A 227 8.56 -33.68 -0.88
C ALA A 227 7.08 -33.89 -1.27
N ALA A 228 6.29 -32.82 -1.33
CA ALA A 228 4.90 -32.85 -1.79
C ALA A 228 4.78 -33.29 -3.26
N ASP A 229 5.58 -32.71 -4.16
CA ASP A 229 5.62 -33.08 -5.57
C ASP A 229 6.06 -34.54 -5.77
N SER A 230 7.06 -35.00 -5.00
CA SER A 230 7.52 -36.40 -5.00
C SER A 230 6.46 -37.39 -4.46
N ALA A 231 5.58 -36.92 -3.56
CA ALA A 231 4.43 -37.69 -3.07
C ALA A 231 3.24 -37.67 -4.05
N GLY A 232 3.32 -36.89 -5.14
CA GLY A 232 2.29 -36.80 -6.17
C GLY A 232 1.24 -35.71 -5.93
N PHE A 233 1.53 -34.70 -5.10
CA PHE A 233 0.69 -33.52 -4.96
C PHE A 233 0.67 -32.74 -6.28
N ASN A 234 -0.52 -32.39 -6.78
CA ASN A 234 -0.66 -31.67 -8.04
C ASN A 234 -0.76 -30.15 -7.80
N PHE A 235 0.27 -29.40 -8.21
CA PHE A 235 0.33 -27.95 -8.05
C PHE A 235 -0.40 -27.16 -9.15
N ASP A 236 -0.74 -27.77 -10.29
CA ASP A 236 -1.42 -27.12 -11.43
C ASP A 236 -2.75 -26.41 -11.09
N PRO A 237 -3.63 -26.90 -10.20
CA PRO A 237 -4.88 -26.22 -9.84
C PRO A 237 -4.73 -24.95 -8.98
N TYR A 238 -3.49 -24.58 -8.65
CA TYR A 238 -3.13 -23.44 -7.80
C TYR A 238 -2.38 -22.34 -8.57
N ASP A 239 -2.27 -22.48 -9.90
CA ASP A 239 -1.99 -21.41 -10.87
C ASP A 239 -3.35 -20.87 -11.36
N GLN A 240 -3.80 -19.75 -10.80
CA GLN A 240 -5.14 -19.21 -11.08
C GLN A 240 -5.11 -18.04 -12.07
N ASP A 241 -3.97 -17.35 -12.19
CA ASP A 241 -3.78 -16.27 -13.17
C ASP A 241 -3.23 -16.75 -14.53
N ASN A 242 -2.82 -18.03 -14.62
CA ASN A 242 -2.37 -18.76 -15.80
C ASN A 242 -0.94 -18.39 -16.29
N ASP A 243 -0.02 -18.05 -15.37
CA ASP A 243 1.38 -17.71 -15.67
C ASP A 243 2.38 -18.88 -15.52
N CYS A 244 1.90 -20.08 -15.13
CA CYS A 244 2.67 -21.27 -14.79
C CYS A 244 3.49 -21.21 -13.48
N TYR A 245 3.19 -20.28 -12.59
CA TYR A 245 3.55 -20.34 -11.17
C TYR A 245 2.31 -20.66 -10.33
N VAL A 246 2.52 -21.31 -9.19
CA VAL A 246 1.54 -21.34 -8.11
C VAL A 246 1.45 -19.94 -7.52
N ASP A 247 0.25 -19.37 -7.43
CA ASP A 247 -0.01 -18.01 -6.95
C ASP A 247 0.74 -17.75 -5.63
N ILE A 248 0.56 -18.63 -4.64
CA ILE A 248 1.33 -18.67 -3.40
C ILE A 248 1.24 -20.05 -2.74
N VAL A 249 2.29 -20.52 -2.06
CA VAL A 249 2.25 -21.73 -1.22
C VAL A 249 2.23 -21.38 0.28
N GLY A 250 1.37 -22.04 1.05
CA GLY A 250 1.39 -21.94 2.51
C GLY A 250 2.23 -23.05 3.12
N ILE A 251 3.22 -22.72 3.95
CA ILE A 251 4.04 -23.68 4.68
C ILE A 251 3.69 -23.60 6.17
N VAL A 252 3.40 -24.75 6.78
CA VAL A 252 3.28 -24.86 8.24
C VAL A 252 4.44 -25.68 8.77
N HIS A 253 5.32 -25.07 9.55
CA HIS A 253 6.43 -25.80 10.18
C HIS A 253 6.03 -26.31 11.57
N GLN A 254 6.62 -27.44 11.98
CA GLN A 254 6.41 -27.98 13.33
C GLN A 254 6.94 -27.01 14.39
N GLY A 255 6.23 -26.92 15.53
CA GLY A 255 6.66 -26.10 16.67
C GLY A 255 6.10 -24.67 16.67
N THR A 256 6.73 -23.81 17.47
CA THR A 256 6.40 -22.40 17.66
C THR A 256 7.08 -21.49 16.65
N GLY A 257 6.56 -20.27 16.47
CA GLY A 257 7.21 -19.21 15.68
C GLY A 257 7.96 -18.25 16.60
N GLU A 258 9.07 -17.67 16.14
CA GLU A 258 9.87 -16.76 16.98
C GLU A 258 9.01 -15.55 17.42
N GLU A 259 8.08 -15.06 16.60
CA GLU A 259 7.16 -13.95 16.91
C GLU A 259 6.22 -14.21 18.10
N THR A 260 6.08 -15.48 18.50
CA THR A 260 5.24 -15.94 19.61
C THR A 260 6.02 -16.15 20.91
N GLY A 261 7.26 -15.65 20.99
CA GLY A 261 8.18 -15.88 22.11
C GLY A 261 8.81 -17.27 22.11
N GLY A 262 8.88 -17.91 20.94
CA GLY A 262 9.66 -19.13 20.75
C GLY A 262 11.17 -18.91 20.98
N PRO A 263 11.97 -19.98 21.09
CA PRO A 263 13.43 -19.88 21.00
C PRO A 263 13.90 -19.03 19.81
N SER A 264 15.03 -18.32 19.95
CA SER A 264 15.68 -17.58 18.84
C SER A 264 16.39 -18.50 17.83
N THR A 265 15.84 -19.68 17.62
CA THR A 265 16.15 -20.64 16.55
C THR A 265 14.89 -21.19 15.89
N ASP A 266 13.70 -20.76 16.35
CA ASP A 266 12.42 -20.92 15.67
C ASP A 266 12.38 -19.96 14.47
N ILE A 267 11.47 -20.20 13.52
CA ILE A 267 11.29 -19.34 12.35
C ILE A 267 10.30 -18.23 12.70
N TRP A 268 10.59 -16.98 12.33
CA TRP A 268 9.62 -15.89 12.38
C TRP A 268 8.63 -15.99 11.20
N SER A 269 7.33 -15.95 11.47
CA SER A 269 6.29 -16.02 10.42
C SER A 269 6.42 -14.90 9.39
N HIS A 270 6.45 -15.24 8.09
CA HIS A 270 6.65 -14.26 7.03
C HIS A 270 6.14 -14.69 5.65
N SER A 271 5.96 -13.71 4.76
CA SER A 271 5.58 -13.80 3.36
C SER A 271 6.73 -13.35 2.46
N TRP A 272 7.29 -14.22 1.64
CA TRP A 272 8.41 -13.88 0.74
C TRP A 272 8.48 -14.72 -0.54
N ASN A 273 9.61 -14.69 -1.26
CA ASN A 273 9.84 -15.54 -2.42
C ASN A 273 11.28 -16.04 -2.58
N LEU A 274 11.37 -17.28 -3.09
CA LEU A 274 12.59 -18.06 -3.19
C LEU A 274 13.67 -17.41 -4.08
N LYS A 275 13.27 -16.76 -5.19
CA LYS A 275 14.21 -16.00 -6.05
C LYS A 275 14.87 -14.86 -5.27
N SER A 276 14.10 -14.15 -4.45
CA SER A 276 14.60 -13.02 -3.69
C SER A 276 15.47 -13.46 -2.52
N ALA A 277 15.07 -14.50 -1.79
CA ALA A 277 15.88 -15.14 -0.75
C ALA A 277 17.27 -15.58 -1.25
N LEU A 278 17.32 -16.23 -2.43
CA LEU A 278 18.58 -16.56 -3.09
C LEU A 278 19.38 -15.30 -3.46
N SER A 279 18.73 -14.28 -4.03
CA SER A 279 19.44 -13.07 -4.51
C SER A 279 19.95 -12.15 -3.40
N PHE A 280 19.28 -12.14 -2.25
CA PHE A 280 19.50 -11.19 -1.16
C PHE A 280 20.26 -11.79 0.02
N CYS A 281 19.96 -13.04 0.38
CA CYS A 281 20.61 -13.77 1.49
C CYS A 281 21.45 -14.97 1.04
N GLY A 282 21.35 -15.40 -0.23
CA GLY A 282 22.00 -16.63 -0.70
C GLY A 282 21.32 -17.90 -0.22
N ASP A 283 20.06 -17.81 0.22
CA ASP A 283 19.29 -18.95 0.73
C ASP A 283 18.57 -19.71 -0.39
N GLY A 284 18.53 -21.04 -0.26
CA GLY A 284 17.89 -21.95 -1.19
C GLY A 284 18.51 -21.96 -2.58
N THR A 285 17.71 -22.32 -3.58
CA THR A 285 18.12 -22.42 -4.99
C THR A 285 17.25 -21.59 -5.93
N GLY A 286 16.42 -20.69 -5.40
CA GLY A 286 15.40 -19.99 -6.16
C GLY A 286 14.15 -20.85 -6.41
N ALA A 287 13.29 -20.40 -7.33
CA ALA A 287 12.01 -21.04 -7.62
C ALA A 287 12.13 -22.53 -8.01
N VAL A 288 11.28 -23.37 -7.41
CA VAL A 288 11.20 -24.81 -7.67
C VAL A 288 10.42 -25.06 -8.96
N THR A 289 10.83 -26.06 -9.75
CA THR A 289 10.05 -26.55 -10.90
C THR A 289 9.51 -27.93 -10.54
N THR A 290 8.18 -28.07 -10.54
CA THR A 290 7.47 -29.29 -10.14
C THR A 290 7.36 -30.32 -11.27
N ASN A 291 6.90 -31.53 -10.98
CA ASN A 291 6.57 -32.54 -11.98
C ASN A 291 5.24 -32.27 -12.71
N ALA A 292 4.36 -31.41 -12.18
CA ALA A 292 3.09 -31.04 -12.81
C ALA A 292 3.30 -30.28 -14.14
N ASN A 293 2.58 -30.69 -15.20
CA ASN A 293 2.51 -29.90 -16.43
C ASN A 293 1.65 -28.66 -16.17
N CYS A 294 2.05 -27.51 -16.70
CA CYS A 294 1.20 -26.33 -16.65
C CYS A 294 0.05 -26.45 -17.65
N SER A 295 -1.19 -26.33 -17.18
CA SER A 295 -2.41 -26.35 -18.02
C SER A 295 -2.49 -25.13 -18.94
N ALA A 296 -2.02 -23.96 -18.49
CA ALA A 296 -1.96 -22.74 -19.29
C ALA A 296 -0.94 -22.82 -20.45
N ASN A 297 0.22 -23.43 -20.20
CA ASN A 297 1.24 -23.72 -21.22
C ASN A 297 1.75 -25.18 -21.09
N PRO A 298 1.19 -26.13 -21.86
CA PRO A 298 1.58 -27.55 -21.80
C PRO A 298 3.02 -27.88 -22.23
N THR A 299 3.81 -26.90 -22.66
CA THR A 299 5.26 -27.05 -22.91
C THR A 299 6.11 -26.74 -21.67
N GLU A 300 5.50 -26.19 -20.62
CA GLU A 300 6.14 -25.83 -19.36
C GLU A 300 5.63 -26.69 -18.19
N LYS A 301 6.37 -26.57 -17.08
CA LYS A 301 6.06 -27.15 -15.78
C LYS A 301 5.62 -26.05 -14.83
N ILE A 302 4.73 -26.40 -13.90
CA ILE A 302 4.33 -25.51 -12.82
C ILE A 302 5.53 -25.24 -11.92
N LYS A 303 5.69 -23.99 -11.50
CA LYS A 303 6.78 -23.52 -10.65
C LYS A 303 6.23 -23.01 -9.32
N VAL A 304 7.03 -23.07 -8.27
CA VAL A 304 6.72 -22.45 -6.97
C VAL A 304 7.81 -21.42 -6.66
N ASN A 305 7.41 -20.22 -6.29
CA ASN A 305 8.33 -19.11 -6.02
C ASN A 305 7.93 -18.35 -4.75
N ASP A 306 6.67 -17.97 -4.65
CA ASP A 306 6.13 -17.11 -3.60
C ASP A 306 5.48 -17.98 -2.51
N TYR A 307 5.75 -17.65 -1.25
CA TYR A 307 5.35 -18.46 -0.09
C TYR A 307 5.00 -17.60 1.12
N ILE A 308 4.13 -18.15 1.98
CA ILE A 308 3.97 -17.75 3.37
C ILE A 308 4.40 -18.91 4.27
N ILE A 309 5.05 -18.62 5.40
CA ILE A 309 5.44 -19.63 6.39
C ILE A 309 4.95 -19.25 7.79
N MET A 310 4.34 -20.22 8.48
CA MET A 310 3.67 -20.03 9.79
C MET A 310 3.93 -21.25 10.72
N PRO A 311 3.87 -21.08 12.05
CA PRO A 311 4.08 -22.17 12.99
C PRO A 311 2.85 -23.06 13.17
N GLU A 312 3.09 -24.29 13.62
CA GLU A 312 2.07 -25.23 14.07
C GLU A 312 1.41 -24.81 15.39
N LEU A 313 2.22 -24.32 16.34
CA LEU A 313 1.86 -24.09 17.73
C LEU A 313 1.86 -22.60 18.08
N TYR A 314 0.84 -22.21 18.84
CA TYR A 314 0.67 -20.86 19.39
C TYR A 314 1.71 -20.52 20.46
N ASP A 315 2.19 -21.52 21.20
CA ASP A 315 3.28 -21.41 22.17
C ASP A 315 3.89 -22.79 22.50
N THR A 316 4.74 -22.84 23.51
CA THR A 316 5.40 -24.06 23.96
C THR A 316 4.46 -25.08 24.64
N SER A 317 3.16 -24.75 24.78
CA SER A 317 2.11 -25.72 25.10
C SER A 317 1.57 -26.38 23.82
N PRO A 318 0.89 -27.54 23.90
CA PRO A 318 0.32 -28.20 22.73
C PRO A 318 -0.99 -27.52 22.28
N THR A 319 -0.94 -26.21 22.01
CA THR A 319 -2.05 -25.37 21.53
C THR A 319 -1.78 -24.95 20.09
N GLN A 320 -2.71 -25.20 19.18
CA GLN A 320 -2.59 -24.84 17.77
C GLN A 320 -2.48 -23.32 17.58
N SER A 321 -1.69 -22.88 16.61
CA SER A 321 -1.65 -21.49 16.15
C SER A 321 -3.05 -20.96 15.82
N THR A 322 -3.27 -19.67 16.09
CA THR A 322 -4.51 -18.95 15.80
C THR A 322 -4.48 -18.34 14.39
N ILE A 323 -5.65 -17.99 13.83
CA ILE A 323 -5.74 -17.56 12.41
C ILE A 323 -5.09 -16.21 12.11
N GLY A 324 -4.80 -15.39 13.12
CA GLY A 324 -4.36 -14.00 12.97
C GLY A 324 -3.08 -13.84 12.16
N VAL A 325 -2.08 -14.70 12.42
CA VAL A 325 -0.84 -14.76 11.63
C VAL A 325 -1.14 -15.16 10.18
N PHE A 326 -1.91 -16.23 9.97
CA PHE A 326 -2.26 -16.71 8.63
C PHE A 326 -3.01 -15.65 7.81
N ALA A 327 -3.92 -14.89 8.43
CA ALA A 327 -4.67 -13.80 7.80
C ALA A 327 -3.83 -12.54 7.53
N HIS A 328 -2.79 -12.30 8.34
CA HIS A 328 -1.80 -11.25 8.09
C HIS A 328 -0.91 -11.62 6.90
N GLU A 329 -0.23 -12.76 6.95
CA GLU A 329 0.70 -13.20 5.89
C GLU A 329 0.00 -13.35 4.54
N TYR A 330 -1.21 -13.92 4.52
CA TYR A 330 -2.00 -14.04 3.30
C TYR A 330 -2.52 -12.68 2.80
N GLY A 331 -2.59 -11.65 3.66
CA GLY A 331 -2.85 -10.26 3.26
C GLY A 331 -1.80 -9.72 2.28
N HIS A 332 -0.52 -10.11 2.46
CA HIS A 332 0.54 -9.73 1.52
C HIS A 332 0.40 -10.41 0.16
N ALA A 333 -0.11 -11.65 0.10
CA ALA A 333 -0.41 -12.34 -1.16
C ALA A 333 -1.40 -11.56 -2.05
N LEU A 334 -2.33 -10.85 -1.40
CA LEU A 334 -3.33 -9.96 -2.04
C LEU A 334 -2.74 -8.58 -2.44
N GLY A 335 -1.47 -8.33 -2.10
CA GLY A 335 -0.73 -7.10 -2.36
C GLY A 335 -0.92 -6.00 -1.32
N LEU A 336 -1.40 -6.33 -0.11
CA LEU A 336 -1.40 -5.35 0.98
C LEU A 336 0.03 -5.14 1.51
N PRO A 337 0.44 -3.89 1.79
CA PRO A 337 1.63 -3.63 2.58
C PRO A 337 1.34 -3.83 4.07
N ASP A 338 2.40 -3.90 4.87
CA ASP A 338 2.29 -3.59 6.30
C ASP A 338 1.85 -2.14 6.51
N LEU A 339 1.00 -1.96 7.52
CA LEU A 339 0.46 -0.68 7.97
C LEU A 339 0.82 -0.39 9.44
N TYR A 340 1.67 -1.22 10.06
CA TYR A 340 2.48 -0.84 11.21
C TYR A 340 3.77 -0.14 10.74
N ASP A 341 4.53 0.47 11.66
CA ASP A 341 5.84 1.06 11.34
C ASP A 341 6.83 -0.04 10.95
N THR A 342 7.15 -0.08 9.65
CA THR A 342 8.13 -1.01 9.07
C THR A 342 9.43 -0.33 8.66
N ASP A 343 9.88 0.74 9.31
CA ASP A 343 11.33 1.06 9.30
C ASP A 343 11.97 0.94 10.69
N TRP A 344 11.19 1.04 11.78
CA TRP A 344 11.73 0.90 13.14
C TRP A 344 10.71 0.54 14.24
N PRO A 345 10.86 -0.57 14.99
CA PRO A 345 9.82 -1.08 15.91
C PRO A 345 9.69 -0.33 17.25
N THR A 346 9.98 0.97 17.27
CA THR A 346 9.65 1.86 18.40
C THR A 346 9.21 3.26 18.02
N ASP A 347 9.21 3.65 16.74
CA ASP A 347 8.79 5.01 16.42
C ASP A 347 7.24 5.09 16.38
N SER A 348 6.53 4.06 15.89
CA SER A 348 5.06 4.01 15.90
C SER A 348 4.43 2.60 15.96
N SER A 349 3.13 2.52 16.29
CA SER A 349 2.25 1.34 16.11
C SER A 349 1.59 1.27 14.72
N GLY A 350 1.75 2.30 13.89
CA GLY A 350 0.99 2.53 12.65
C GLY A 350 -0.51 2.52 12.91
N ILE A 351 -1.29 1.70 12.19
CA ILE A 351 -2.73 1.56 12.46
C ILE A 351 -3.08 0.65 13.66
N GLY A 352 -2.09 0.09 14.34
CA GLY A 352 -2.26 -0.68 15.58
C GLY A 352 -3.25 -1.84 15.50
N ASP A 353 -4.04 -1.99 16.56
CA ASP A 353 -5.02 -3.06 16.78
C ASP A 353 -6.30 -2.86 15.93
N TRP A 354 -6.38 -1.82 15.10
CA TRP A 354 -7.54 -1.52 14.24
C TRP A 354 -7.52 -2.20 12.87
N GLY A 355 -6.42 -2.84 12.49
CA GLY A 355 -6.29 -3.54 11.21
C GLY A 355 -5.35 -4.74 11.24
N VAL A 356 -5.71 -5.80 10.49
CA VAL A 356 -4.91 -7.05 10.40
C VAL A 356 -3.49 -6.82 9.87
N MET A 357 -3.26 -5.82 9.00
CA MET A 357 -1.93 -5.47 8.46
C MET A 357 -1.04 -4.70 9.46
N ALA A 358 -1.40 -4.73 10.75
CA ALA A 358 -0.66 -4.18 11.87
C ALA A 358 -0.83 -5.12 13.07
N SER A 359 -0.80 -4.61 14.30
CA SER A 359 -0.96 -5.44 15.49
C SER A 359 -2.37 -6.00 15.67
N GLY A 360 -3.37 -5.53 14.91
CA GLY A 360 -4.72 -6.10 14.86
C GLY A 360 -4.79 -7.56 14.41
N SER A 361 -3.71 -8.09 13.83
CA SER A 361 -3.49 -9.54 13.65
C SER A 361 -3.52 -10.33 14.97
N TRP A 362 -3.21 -9.70 16.10
CA TRP A 362 -3.13 -10.32 17.42
C TRP A 362 -4.38 -10.12 18.30
N ASN A 363 -5.40 -9.43 17.81
CA ASN A 363 -6.65 -9.21 18.53
C ASN A 363 -7.32 -10.52 18.99
N ALA A 364 -8.01 -10.46 20.12
CA ALA A 364 -8.34 -11.64 20.90
C ALA A 364 -9.71 -11.56 21.59
N VAL A 365 -10.40 -12.70 21.64
CA VAL A 365 -11.46 -12.97 22.62
C VAL A 365 -11.03 -14.05 23.62
N VAL A 366 -10.29 -15.08 23.19
CA VAL A 366 -9.78 -16.16 24.04
C VAL A 366 -8.26 -16.31 23.94
N LEU A 367 -7.73 -16.35 22.72
CA LEU A 367 -6.29 -16.43 22.43
C LEU A 367 -5.88 -15.28 21.49
N SER A 368 -4.63 -14.82 21.61
CA SER A 368 -4.14 -13.74 20.74
C SER A 368 -4.18 -14.18 19.27
N GLY A 369 -4.84 -13.39 18.43
CA GLY A 369 -5.06 -13.70 17.00
C GLY A 369 -6.20 -14.69 16.72
N ASP A 370 -7.07 -15.02 17.69
CA ASP A 370 -8.28 -15.82 17.43
C ASP A 370 -9.45 -15.00 16.83
N THR A 371 -9.39 -13.68 16.94
CA THR A 371 -10.29 -12.72 16.31
C THR A 371 -9.47 -11.53 15.80
N PRO A 372 -8.68 -11.69 14.72
CA PRO A 372 -7.94 -10.58 14.12
C PRO A 372 -8.90 -9.51 13.61
N ALA A 373 -8.51 -8.24 13.72
CA ALA A 373 -9.30 -7.11 13.23
C ALA A 373 -9.67 -7.25 11.74
N HIS A 374 -10.80 -6.69 11.35
CA HIS A 374 -11.04 -6.36 9.94
C HIS A 374 -9.87 -5.53 9.39
N THR A 375 -9.48 -5.77 8.13
CA THR A 375 -8.56 -4.87 7.45
C THR A 375 -9.19 -3.46 7.29
N SER A 376 -8.36 -2.41 7.19
CA SER A 376 -8.86 -1.03 7.17
C SER A 376 -9.77 -0.73 5.96
N ALA A 377 -10.61 0.30 6.06
CA ALA A 377 -11.42 0.80 4.93
C ALA A 377 -10.58 1.02 3.65
N TRP A 378 -9.35 1.52 3.77
CA TRP A 378 -8.44 1.67 2.63
C TRP A 378 -8.04 0.33 2.02
N SER A 379 -7.66 -0.65 2.83
CA SER A 379 -7.30 -1.98 2.35
C SER A 379 -8.48 -2.66 1.64
N LYS A 380 -9.70 -2.55 2.19
CA LYS A 380 -10.94 -3.03 1.52
C LYS A 380 -11.16 -2.36 0.16
N TYR A 381 -10.87 -1.06 0.04
CA TYR A 381 -10.98 -0.32 -1.23
C TYR A 381 -9.86 -0.69 -2.22
N PHE A 382 -8.62 -0.89 -1.75
CA PHE A 382 -7.47 -1.29 -2.56
C PHE A 382 -7.58 -2.72 -3.13
N LEU A 383 -8.23 -3.62 -2.40
CA LEU A 383 -8.56 -4.97 -2.88
C LEU A 383 -9.84 -5.00 -3.75
N GLY A 384 -10.63 -3.92 -3.76
CA GLY A 384 -11.88 -3.82 -4.52
C GLY A 384 -13.06 -4.53 -3.86
N TRP A 385 -12.97 -4.87 -2.58
CA TRP A 385 -14.07 -5.44 -1.78
C TRP A 385 -15.14 -4.41 -1.42
N VAL A 386 -14.75 -3.14 -1.40
CA VAL A 386 -15.65 -1.99 -1.20
C VAL A 386 -15.39 -0.95 -2.28
N THR A 387 -16.46 -0.30 -2.75
CA THR A 387 -16.38 0.97 -3.48
C THR A 387 -16.94 2.05 -2.55
N PRO A 388 -16.11 2.93 -1.97
CA PRO A 388 -16.58 3.96 -1.05
C PRO A 388 -17.66 4.86 -1.66
N THR A 389 -18.67 5.21 -0.88
CA THR A 389 -19.68 6.18 -1.25
C THR A 389 -19.07 7.57 -1.21
N GLN A 390 -18.80 8.14 -2.38
CA GLN A 390 -18.27 9.50 -2.49
C GLN A 390 -19.28 10.52 -1.98
N VAL A 391 -18.93 11.23 -0.92
CA VAL A 391 -19.70 12.36 -0.41
C VAL A 391 -19.45 13.56 -1.32
N ILE A 392 -20.46 13.95 -2.10
CA ILE A 392 -20.45 15.14 -3.00
C ILE A 392 -21.49 16.20 -2.62
N THR A 393 -22.37 15.88 -1.67
CA THR A 393 -23.35 16.77 -1.05
C THR A 393 -23.44 16.45 0.44
N THR A 394 -23.84 17.40 1.28
CA THR A 394 -24.05 17.13 2.71
C THR A 394 -25.07 16.02 2.94
N LEU A 395 -24.64 14.94 3.58
CA LEU A 395 -25.50 13.85 4.07
C LEU A 395 -25.79 14.13 5.54
N THR A 396 -27.07 14.19 5.93
CA THR A 396 -27.50 14.61 7.28
C THR A 396 -28.16 13.44 8.01
N ASN A 397 -27.64 13.08 9.19
CA ASN A 397 -28.02 11.84 9.90
C ASN A 397 -27.91 10.61 8.99
N GLU A 398 -26.85 10.55 8.18
CA GLU A 398 -26.52 9.41 7.34
C GLU A 398 -26.35 8.17 8.23
N GLN A 399 -26.88 7.04 7.78
CA GLN A 399 -26.77 5.78 8.51
C GLN A 399 -25.48 5.07 8.11
N ILE A 400 -24.72 4.57 9.07
CA ILE A 400 -23.45 3.88 8.84
C ILE A 400 -23.50 2.56 9.60
N ASP A 401 -23.83 1.48 8.89
CA ASP A 401 -23.93 0.15 9.47
C ASP A 401 -22.55 -0.45 9.78
N ALA A 402 -22.51 -1.33 10.79
CA ALA A 402 -21.26 -1.94 11.25
C ALA A 402 -20.58 -2.79 10.16
N ALA A 403 -19.27 -2.60 10.05
CA ALA A 403 -18.41 -3.19 9.03
C ALA A 403 -18.27 -4.72 9.12
N SER A 404 -18.69 -5.35 10.22
CA SER A 404 -18.76 -6.81 10.37
C SER A 404 -19.88 -7.47 9.56
N GLY A 405 -20.83 -6.69 9.01
CA GLY A 405 -21.90 -7.21 8.15
C GLY A 405 -22.22 -6.37 6.92
N ASN A 406 -21.71 -5.14 6.81
CA ASN A 406 -22.08 -4.19 5.76
C ASN A 406 -20.86 -3.46 5.21
N SER A 407 -20.88 -3.17 3.90
CA SER A 407 -19.78 -2.52 3.17
C SER A 407 -19.82 -0.98 3.24
N ASP A 408 -20.37 -0.42 4.32
CA ASP A 408 -20.62 1.01 4.47
C ASP A 408 -19.31 1.77 4.74
N VAL A 409 -18.71 2.29 3.68
CA VAL A 409 -17.57 3.20 3.72
C VAL A 409 -17.91 4.47 2.96
N TYR A 410 -17.71 5.62 3.58
CA TYR A 410 -17.92 6.93 2.96
C TYR A 410 -16.59 7.63 2.71
N GLN A 411 -16.45 8.27 1.55
CA GLN A 411 -15.23 8.98 1.16
C GLN A 411 -15.46 10.50 1.11
N LEU A 412 -14.63 11.23 1.85
CA LEU A 412 -14.53 12.69 1.85
C LEU A 412 -13.26 13.09 1.09
N LEU A 413 -13.35 14.12 0.25
CA LEU A 413 -12.33 14.52 -0.75
C LEU A 413 -12.12 13.50 -1.88
N ASN A 414 -11.30 13.91 -2.84
CA ASN A 414 -11.03 13.18 -4.07
C ASN A 414 -9.78 12.33 -3.95
N GLY A 415 -9.92 11.03 -4.19
CA GLY A 415 -8.78 10.13 -4.32
C GLY A 415 -9.21 8.76 -4.83
N THR A 416 -8.23 7.90 -5.06
CA THR A 416 -8.42 6.48 -5.36
C THR A 416 -7.60 5.66 -4.38
N SER A 417 -7.77 4.34 -4.38
CA SER A 417 -6.96 3.43 -3.56
C SER A 417 -5.44 3.51 -3.83
N THR A 418 -5.01 4.18 -4.91
CA THR A 418 -3.60 4.29 -5.34
C THR A 418 -3.11 5.72 -5.60
N ALA A 419 -3.93 6.76 -5.37
CA ALA A 419 -3.53 8.15 -5.57
C ALA A 419 -4.43 9.15 -4.82
N GLY A 420 -3.84 10.25 -4.36
CA GLY A 420 -4.54 11.38 -3.76
C GLY A 420 -4.72 11.26 -2.25
N GLU A 421 -5.16 12.38 -1.67
CA GLU A 421 -5.31 12.58 -0.22
C GLU A 421 -6.80 12.74 0.13
N TYR A 422 -7.31 11.92 1.05
CA TYR A 422 -8.73 11.83 1.37
C TYR A 422 -9.00 11.17 2.72
N PHE A 423 -10.24 11.27 3.20
CA PHE A 423 -10.69 10.57 4.41
C PHE A 423 -11.69 9.46 4.07
N LEU A 424 -11.58 8.32 4.75
CA LEU A 424 -12.56 7.23 4.71
C LEU A 424 -13.22 7.06 6.08
N VAL A 425 -14.55 6.90 6.09
CA VAL A 425 -15.35 6.78 7.31
C VAL A 425 -16.06 5.43 7.32
N GLU A 426 -15.84 4.60 8.35
CA GLU A 426 -16.52 3.30 8.54
C GLU A 426 -16.91 3.08 10.02
N ASN A 427 -17.97 2.31 10.29
CA ASN A 427 -18.40 1.96 11.65
C ASN A 427 -17.81 0.59 12.08
N ARG A 428 -16.99 0.56 13.13
CA ARG A 428 -16.35 -0.65 13.67
C ARG A 428 -16.93 -0.96 15.05
N GLN A 429 -17.32 -2.22 15.26
CA GLN A 429 -18.01 -2.67 16.47
C GLN A 429 -17.49 -4.06 16.83
N ARG A 430 -17.32 -4.37 18.13
CA ARG A 430 -16.81 -5.64 18.67
C ARG A 430 -17.75 -6.81 18.45
N THR A 431 -17.81 -7.23 17.19
CA THR A 431 -18.72 -8.22 16.60
C THR A 431 -18.00 -8.90 15.44
N GLY A 432 -18.39 -10.14 15.10
CA GLY A 432 -17.68 -10.90 14.06
C GLY A 432 -16.22 -11.12 14.44
N PHE A 433 -15.30 -10.87 13.50
CA PHE A 433 -13.85 -10.89 13.73
C PHE A 433 -13.33 -9.63 14.45
N ASP A 434 -14.04 -8.52 14.40
CA ASP A 434 -13.72 -7.31 15.19
C ASP A 434 -13.99 -7.46 16.70
N ALA A 435 -14.45 -8.62 17.18
CA ALA A 435 -14.79 -8.86 18.59
C ALA A 435 -13.64 -8.56 19.59
N GLY A 436 -12.39 -8.58 19.15
CA GLY A 436 -11.21 -8.25 19.94
C GLY A 436 -10.70 -6.81 19.82
N LEU A 437 -11.41 -5.88 19.15
CA LEU A 437 -10.98 -4.48 19.01
C LEU A 437 -10.83 -3.75 20.37
N PRO A 438 -10.00 -2.70 20.47
CA PRO A 438 -9.85 -1.90 21.69
C PRO A 438 -11.12 -1.14 22.09
N GLY A 439 -11.91 -0.70 21.11
CA GLY A 439 -13.14 0.08 21.31
C GLY A 439 -14.18 -0.13 20.20
N ASP A 440 -15.33 0.54 20.35
CA ASP A 440 -16.44 0.51 19.38
C ASP A 440 -16.74 1.94 18.91
N GLY A 441 -16.85 2.18 17.61
CA GLY A 441 -17.35 3.44 17.08
C GLY A 441 -17.02 3.69 15.61
N LEU A 442 -17.10 4.95 15.22
CA LEU A 442 -16.80 5.41 13.88
C LEU A 442 -15.30 5.67 13.76
N LEU A 443 -14.61 4.93 12.88
CA LEU A 443 -13.22 5.23 12.52
C LEU A 443 -13.20 6.21 11.35
N ILE A 444 -12.29 7.18 11.42
CA ILE A 444 -11.98 8.10 10.34
C ILE A 444 -10.51 7.87 9.95
N TRP A 445 -10.29 7.36 8.75
CA TRP A 445 -8.96 7.08 8.22
C TRP A 445 -8.49 8.24 7.35
N HIS A 446 -7.34 8.84 7.63
CA HIS A 446 -6.69 9.82 6.75
C HIS A 446 -5.72 9.08 5.83
N ILE A 447 -5.96 9.19 4.53
CA ILE A 447 -5.23 8.47 3.49
C ILE A 447 -4.43 9.47 2.66
N ASP A 448 -3.12 9.22 2.49
CA ASP A 448 -2.39 9.70 1.31
C ASP A 448 -1.90 8.48 0.52
N ALA A 449 -2.67 8.11 -0.51
CA ALA A 449 -2.37 6.94 -1.32
C ALA A 449 -1.15 7.13 -2.26
N GLY A 450 -0.52 8.31 -2.27
CA GLY A 450 0.77 8.57 -2.88
C GLY A 450 1.98 8.09 -2.04
N GLN A 451 1.81 7.95 -0.72
CA GLN A 451 2.82 7.35 0.14
C GLN A 451 2.96 5.84 -0.13
N GLN A 452 4.16 5.30 0.09
CA GLN A 452 4.44 3.89 -0.18
C GLN A 452 3.98 2.97 0.97
N ASN A 453 4.20 3.40 2.21
CA ASN A 453 4.06 2.61 3.44
C ASN A 453 3.66 3.52 4.64
N ASN A 454 3.70 2.96 5.85
CA ASN A 454 3.40 3.64 7.11
C ASN A 454 4.66 3.89 7.96
N ASN A 455 5.81 4.19 7.34
CA ASN A 455 7.12 4.30 8.02
C ASN A 455 7.61 5.77 8.14
N ASN A 456 6.66 6.70 8.08
CA ASN A 456 6.90 8.13 8.09
C ASN A 456 5.94 8.76 9.11
N GLU A 457 6.35 8.75 10.37
CA GLU A 457 5.50 9.09 11.51
C GLU A 457 5.28 10.60 11.59
N CYS A 458 4.02 11.02 11.58
CA CYS A 458 3.69 12.37 12.03
C CYS A 458 3.64 12.39 13.57
N VAL A 459 4.76 12.72 14.21
CA VAL A 459 4.84 12.81 15.69
C VAL A 459 4.21 14.08 16.26
N ASP A 460 4.03 15.12 15.44
CA ASP A 460 3.21 16.30 15.71
C ASP A 460 2.79 17.00 14.40
N HIS A 461 1.75 17.82 14.44
CA HIS A 461 1.24 18.61 13.29
C HIS A 461 2.31 19.40 12.51
N SER A 462 3.46 19.75 13.10
CA SER A 462 4.52 20.48 12.40
C SER A 462 5.41 19.57 11.53
N ASN A 463 5.42 18.26 11.80
CA ASN A 463 6.14 17.26 11.01
C ASN A 463 5.30 16.66 9.87
N CYS A 464 3.96 16.63 10.03
CA CYS A 464 3.00 16.10 9.04
C CYS A 464 3.24 16.51 7.58
N PRO A 465 3.65 17.75 7.23
CA PRO A 465 3.92 18.12 5.83
C PRO A 465 5.14 17.46 5.18
N VAL A 466 5.94 16.71 5.96
CA VAL A 466 7.17 16.05 5.52
C VAL A 466 7.14 14.55 5.80
N ASN A 467 6.54 14.14 6.93
CA ASN A 467 6.42 12.76 7.34
C ASN A 467 4.98 12.49 7.77
N HIS A 468 4.30 11.61 7.03
CA HIS A 468 2.96 11.13 7.29
C HIS A 468 2.76 9.74 6.69
N TYR A 469 1.80 8.99 7.23
CA TYR A 469 1.47 7.66 6.77
C TYR A 469 0.74 7.66 5.43
N ARG A 470 0.75 6.49 4.78
CA ARG A 470 -0.20 6.16 3.73
C ARG A 470 -1.62 6.00 4.25
N VAL A 471 -1.77 5.41 5.44
CA VAL A 471 -3.04 5.17 6.14
C VAL A 471 -2.85 5.51 7.62
N ALA A 472 -3.41 6.62 8.07
CA ALA A 472 -3.49 6.99 9.49
C ALA A 472 -4.90 6.78 10.04
N LEU A 473 -5.02 6.65 11.37
CA LEU A 473 -6.30 6.69 12.08
C LEU A 473 -6.40 8.00 12.87
N GLU A 474 -7.44 8.78 12.59
CA GLU A 474 -7.78 9.97 13.36
C GLU A 474 -8.32 9.54 14.73
N GLN A 475 -7.47 9.60 15.76
CA GLN A 475 -7.82 9.23 17.13
C GLN A 475 -8.71 10.32 17.75
N ALA A 476 -9.97 10.00 18.05
CA ALA A 476 -11.00 10.94 18.47
C ALA A 476 -10.71 11.68 19.78
N ASP A 477 -9.72 11.22 20.55
CA ASP A 477 -9.24 11.81 21.80
C ASP A 477 -8.05 12.75 21.64
N ASN A 478 -7.47 12.81 20.43
CA ASN A 478 -6.28 13.58 20.05
C ASN A 478 -5.03 13.27 20.90
N LEU A 479 -4.82 12.02 21.31
CA LEU A 479 -3.64 11.63 22.10
C LEU A 479 -2.41 11.24 21.27
N TRP A 480 -2.58 10.87 20.00
CA TRP A 480 -1.47 10.47 19.09
C TRP A 480 -0.68 9.27 19.64
N ASP A 481 -1.38 8.37 20.33
CA ASP A 481 -0.77 7.24 21.04
C ASP A 481 -0.25 6.18 20.06
N LEU A 482 -0.87 6.04 18.89
CA LEU A 482 -0.39 5.22 17.78
C LEU A 482 0.94 5.77 17.20
N GLU A 483 0.95 7.05 16.80
CA GLU A 483 2.08 7.73 16.16
C GLU A 483 3.28 7.91 17.08
N ASN A 484 3.05 7.99 18.39
CA ASN A 484 4.10 8.14 19.39
C ASN A 484 4.41 6.84 20.14
N ASN A 485 3.90 5.69 19.67
CA ASN A 485 4.14 4.36 20.26
C ASN A 485 3.88 4.31 21.79
N GLN A 486 2.80 4.94 22.24
CA GLN A 486 2.34 4.89 23.62
C GLN A 486 1.49 3.64 23.87
N ASN A 487 0.62 3.29 22.91
CA ASN A 487 -0.18 2.07 22.92
C ASN A 487 -0.40 1.55 21.47
N ARG A 488 -1.23 0.51 21.32
CA ARG A 488 -1.61 -0.07 20.01
C ARG A 488 -3.05 0.31 19.60
N GLY A 489 -3.62 1.31 20.25
CA GLY A 489 -5.00 1.77 20.15
C GLY A 489 -5.81 1.48 21.41
N ASP A 490 -6.76 2.36 21.73
CA ASP A 490 -7.67 2.18 22.87
C ASP A 490 -9.12 2.67 22.62
N ALA A 491 -9.97 2.68 23.65
CA ALA A 491 -11.37 3.08 23.50
C ALA A 491 -11.58 4.60 23.29
N GLY A 492 -10.52 5.41 23.35
CA GLY A 492 -10.48 6.82 23.00
C GLY A 492 -10.47 7.07 21.49
N ASP A 493 -9.76 6.25 20.71
CA ASP A 493 -9.56 6.42 19.27
C ASP A 493 -10.84 6.49 18.42
N PRO A 494 -11.85 5.60 18.56
CA PRO A 494 -13.01 5.60 17.68
C PRO A 494 -13.98 6.72 18.07
N PHE A 495 -14.56 7.46 17.13
CA PHE A 495 -15.56 8.46 17.47
C PHE A 495 -16.89 7.78 17.91
N PRO A 496 -17.55 8.23 19.01
CA PRO A 496 -17.19 9.37 19.83
C PRO A 496 -16.28 9.05 21.04
N GLY A 497 -15.92 7.78 21.23
CA GLY A 497 -14.87 7.35 22.15
C GLY A 497 -15.16 7.61 23.63
N THR A 498 -14.12 7.46 24.45
CA THR A 498 -14.20 7.73 25.90
C THR A 498 -14.45 9.21 26.23
N GLN A 499 -14.04 10.14 25.35
CA GLN A 499 -14.22 11.58 25.53
C GLN A 499 -15.56 12.14 25.03
N ALA A 500 -16.38 11.31 24.37
CA ALA A 500 -17.63 11.73 23.71
C ALA A 500 -17.43 12.83 22.63
N ASN A 501 -16.33 12.75 21.87
CA ASN A 501 -16.07 13.66 20.75
C ASN A 501 -17.00 13.36 19.57
N ILE A 502 -17.94 14.25 19.26
CA ILE A 502 -18.94 14.05 18.21
C ILE A 502 -18.66 14.84 16.92
N ALA A 503 -17.43 15.34 16.74
CA ALA A 503 -17.06 16.20 15.62
C ALA A 503 -15.59 16.03 15.18
N PHE A 504 -15.40 15.96 13.86
CA PHE A 504 -14.12 16.04 13.16
C PHE A 504 -14.26 17.12 12.08
N THR A 505 -13.50 18.22 12.22
CA THR A 505 -13.57 19.43 11.39
C THR A 505 -12.21 20.14 11.38
N ASP A 506 -12.02 21.15 10.52
CA ASP A 506 -10.84 22.05 10.52
C ASP A 506 -10.68 22.92 11.80
N SER A 507 -11.41 22.61 12.88
CA SER A 507 -11.43 23.39 14.13
C SER A 507 -11.66 22.53 15.38
N THR A 508 -11.58 21.21 15.24
CA THR A 508 -11.58 20.26 16.36
C THR A 508 -10.15 19.81 16.67
N ASP A 509 -10.02 18.96 17.67
CA ASP A 509 -8.80 18.21 17.99
C ASP A 509 -9.26 16.74 18.10
N PRO A 510 -8.87 15.82 17.20
CA PRO A 510 -8.07 16.04 15.99
C PRO A 510 -8.81 16.90 14.94
N ASP A 511 -8.07 17.46 14.00
CA ASP A 511 -8.60 18.33 12.95
C ASP A 511 -8.58 17.68 11.56
N SER A 512 -9.37 18.22 10.62
CA SER A 512 -9.47 17.69 9.26
C SER A 512 -8.52 18.34 8.25
N TYR A 513 -7.37 18.87 8.65
CA TYR A 513 -6.42 19.45 7.70
C TYR A 513 -5.81 18.41 6.77
N LEU A 514 -5.38 18.88 5.61
CA LEU A 514 -4.48 18.12 4.74
C LEU A 514 -3.07 18.15 5.31
N TYR A 515 -2.26 17.11 5.04
CA TYR A 515 -0.86 17.03 5.48
C TYR A 515 -0.04 18.24 5.00
N ASN A 516 -0.40 18.86 3.88
CA ASN A 516 0.22 20.11 3.39
C ASN A 516 -0.09 21.37 4.24
N GLY A 517 -0.84 21.24 5.35
CA GLY A 517 -1.18 22.32 6.27
C GLY A 517 -2.33 23.22 5.83
N ASN A 518 -3.09 22.85 4.78
CA ASN A 518 -4.30 23.55 4.38
C ASN A 518 -5.56 22.86 4.94
N ALA A 519 -6.51 23.67 5.40
CA ALA A 519 -7.85 23.24 5.80
C ALA A 519 -8.56 22.49 4.65
N SER A 520 -9.07 21.28 4.90
CA SER A 520 -9.75 20.50 3.85
C SER A 520 -11.21 20.93 3.65
N ASN A 521 -11.80 21.58 4.65
CA ASN A 521 -13.19 22.02 4.70
C ASN A 521 -14.20 20.87 4.62
N VAL A 522 -13.79 19.63 4.92
CA VAL A 522 -14.72 18.51 5.17
C VAL A 522 -15.22 18.56 6.61
N SER A 523 -16.24 17.77 6.93
CA SER A 523 -16.48 17.41 8.33
C SER A 523 -17.31 16.14 8.50
N VAL A 524 -17.11 15.50 9.66
CA VAL A 524 -17.97 14.44 10.21
C VAL A 524 -18.48 14.96 11.55
N THR A 525 -19.77 15.23 11.67
CA THR A 525 -20.36 15.87 12.86
C THR A 525 -21.66 15.21 13.30
N ALA A 526 -22.13 15.54 14.50
CA ALA A 526 -23.35 14.95 15.08
C ALA A 526 -23.30 13.41 15.12
N ILE A 527 -22.10 12.87 15.39
CA ILE A 527 -21.83 11.44 15.50
C ILE A 527 -22.66 10.89 16.67
N SER A 528 -23.41 9.81 16.43
CA SER A 528 -24.22 9.17 17.47
C SER A 528 -23.36 8.51 18.54
N THR A 529 -23.98 8.08 19.64
CA THR A 529 -23.38 7.06 20.50
C THR A 529 -23.07 5.80 19.68
N SER A 530 -22.00 5.09 20.06
CA SER A 530 -21.57 3.85 19.40
C SER A 530 -22.64 2.76 19.47
N GLN A 531 -22.93 2.13 18.32
CA GLN A 531 -23.91 1.05 18.14
C GLN A 531 -23.76 0.42 16.74
N THR A 532 -24.44 -0.71 16.48
CA THR A 532 -24.34 -1.43 15.19
C THR A 532 -24.79 -0.65 13.95
N ASN A 533 -25.52 0.45 14.13
CA ASN A 533 -26.02 1.34 13.09
C ASN A 533 -25.83 2.77 13.60
N MET A 534 -24.65 3.36 13.34
CA MET A 534 -24.34 4.72 13.80
C MET A 534 -24.93 5.76 12.86
N THR A 535 -25.05 7.01 13.34
CA THR A 535 -25.49 8.13 12.51
C THR A 535 -24.48 9.27 12.55
N ALA A 536 -24.20 9.90 11.41
CA ALA A 536 -23.36 11.09 11.34
C ALA A 536 -23.87 12.09 10.28
N THR A 537 -23.40 13.33 10.35
CA THR A 537 -23.56 14.32 9.28
C THR A 537 -22.22 14.48 8.57
N LEU A 538 -22.19 14.09 7.30
CA LEU A 538 -21.00 14.10 6.45
C LEU A 538 -21.06 15.30 5.50
N VAL A 539 -20.07 16.20 5.57
CA VAL A 539 -20.00 17.40 4.74
C VAL A 539 -18.80 17.30 3.79
N PRO A 540 -18.99 17.39 2.47
CA PRO A 540 -17.88 17.39 1.52
C PRO A 540 -17.11 18.71 1.57
N GLY A 541 -15.84 18.67 1.15
CA GLY A 541 -15.06 19.88 0.88
C GLY A 541 -15.67 20.71 -0.27
N PRO A 542 -15.24 21.97 -0.45
CA PRO A 542 -15.80 22.87 -1.46
C PRO A 542 -15.41 22.47 -2.90
N PRO A 543 -16.13 22.98 -3.92
CA PRO A 543 -15.60 23.09 -5.27
C PRO A 543 -14.27 23.86 -5.28
N PRO A 544 -13.41 23.70 -6.30
CA PRO A 544 -12.08 24.31 -6.25
C PRO A 544 -12.10 25.84 -6.36
N ALA A 545 -10.97 26.45 -6.00
CA ALA A 545 -10.73 27.86 -6.28
C ALA A 545 -10.71 28.12 -7.80
N ALA A 546 -11.08 29.34 -8.21
CA ALA A 546 -11.02 29.73 -9.62
C ALA A 546 -9.56 29.98 -10.05
N PRO A 547 -9.10 29.44 -11.21
CA PRO A 547 -7.80 29.82 -11.76
C PRO A 547 -7.78 31.31 -12.14
N SER A 548 -6.61 31.93 -12.13
CA SER A 548 -6.44 33.36 -12.38
C SER A 548 -5.32 33.64 -13.38
N GLY A 549 -5.15 34.89 -13.80
CA GLY A 549 -4.02 35.29 -14.65
C GLY A 549 -3.97 34.57 -16.01
N LEU A 550 -5.12 34.14 -16.56
CA LEU A 550 -5.17 33.50 -17.86
C LEU A 550 -4.62 34.45 -18.93
N SER A 551 -3.67 33.96 -19.70
CA SER A 551 -3.09 34.65 -20.86
C SER A 551 -3.22 33.77 -22.11
N ALA A 552 -3.24 34.42 -23.28
CA ALA A 552 -3.29 33.76 -24.57
C ALA A 552 -2.26 34.41 -25.51
N ALA A 553 -1.42 33.60 -26.16
CA ALA A 553 -0.38 34.06 -27.07
C ALA A 553 -0.49 33.33 -28.42
N ALA A 554 -0.62 34.07 -29.51
CA ALA A 554 -0.55 33.49 -30.85
C ALA A 554 0.87 33.01 -31.16
N VAL A 555 1.00 31.79 -31.70
CA VAL A 555 2.29 31.17 -32.06
C VAL A 555 2.37 30.82 -33.54
N SER A 556 1.22 30.67 -34.20
CA SER A 556 1.15 30.52 -35.65
C SER A 556 -0.24 30.91 -36.16
N SER A 557 -0.42 30.79 -37.49
CA SER A 557 -1.71 30.91 -38.15
C SER A 557 -2.74 29.81 -37.79
N SER A 558 -2.38 28.87 -36.90
CA SER A 558 -3.27 27.78 -36.46
C SER A 558 -3.09 27.36 -34.99
N ARG A 559 -2.34 28.14 -34.19
CA ARG A 559 -2.03 27.81 -32.78
C ARG A 559 -1.99 29.06 -31.89
N ILE A 560 -2.70 28.99 -30.78
CA ILE A 560 -2.61 29.91 -29.64
C ILE A 560 -2.24 29.08 -28.41
N ASP A 561 -1.22 29.49 -27.67
CA ASP A 561 -0.86 28.88 -26.39
C ASP A 561 -1.51 29.66 -25.23
N LEU A 562 -2.06 28.91 -24.28
CA LEU A 562 -2.66 29.43 -23.06
C LEU A 562 -1.76 29.13 -21.87
N SER A 563 -1.73 30.05 -20.90
CA SER A 563 -1.17 29.82 -19.56
C SER A 563 -2.02 30.49 -18.49
N TRP A 564 -2.14 29.89 -17.31
CA TRP A 564 -2.86 30.45 -16.17
C TRP A 564 -2.15 30.15 -14.85
N THR A 565 -2.54 30.87 -13.79
CA THR A 565 -2.18 30.57 -12.41
C THR A 565 -3.21 29.59 -11.83
N ASP A 566 -2.70 28.48 -11.32
CA ASP A 566 -3.45 27.60 -10.44
C ASP A 566 -3.61 28.25 -9.06
N ASN A 567 -4.82 28.20 -8.51
CA ASN A 567 -5.12 28.69 -7.15
C ASN A 567 -5.78 27.60 -6.30
N SER A 568 -5.91 26.38 -6.82
CA SER A 568 -6.54 25.23 -6.19
C SER A 568 -5.48 24.21 -5.76
N SER A 569 -5.85 23.38 -4.79
CA SER A 569 -5.09 22.21 -4.34
C SER A 569 -5.99 20.96 -4.23
N ASN A 570 -7.23 21.08 -4.70
CA ASN A 570 -8.32 20.11 -4.53
C ASN A 570 -9.08 19.86 -5.85
N GLU A 571 -8.50 20.23 -6.98
CA GLU A 571 -9.03 20.00 -8.32
C GLU A 571 -8.59 18.66 -8.90
N VAL A 572 -9.42 18.07 -9.76
CA VAL A 572 -9.03 16.94 -10.64
C VAL A 572 -8.40 17.46 -11.93
N GLY A 573 -8.58 18.75 -12.20
CA GLY A 573 -7.93 19.49 -13.25
C GLY A 573 -8.76 20.66 -13.74
N PHE A 574 -8.56 21.04 -15.01
CA PHE A 574 -9.13 22.25 -15.59
C PHE A 574 -9.95 21.96 -16.85
N LYS A 575 -11.06 22.69 -17.00
CA LYS A 575 -11.88 22.75 -18.22
C LYS A 575 -11.53 24.03 -18.98
N ILE A 576 -11.07 23.87 -20.22
CA ILE A 576 -10.72 24.99 -21.11
C ILE A 576 -11.87 25.23 -22.08
N GLU A 577 -12.39 26.46 -22.10
CA GLU A 577 -13.45 26.88 -23.03
C GLU A 577 -12.97 27.95 -24.00
N ARG A 578 -13.51 27.93 -25.23
CA ARG A 578 -13.16 28.86 -26.32
C ARG A 578 -14.41 29.47 -26.96
N SER A 579 -14.35 30.74 -27.34
CA SER A 579 -15.39 31.50 -28.04
C SER A 579 -14.81 32.29 -29.23
N LEU A 580 -15.67 32.71 -30.15
CA LEU A 580 -15.39 33.65 -31.26
C LEU A 580 -15.96 35.06 -31.02
N THR A 581 -16.76 35.26 -29.97
CA THR A 581 -17.50 36.52 -29.73
C THR A 581 -17.11 37.23 -28.44
N GLY A 582 -16.50 36.53 -27.48
CA GLY A 582 -16.08 37.08 -26.19
C GLY A 582 -17.22 37.54 -25.29
N GLY A 583 -16.87 38.25 -24.21
CA GLY A 583 -17.84 38.95 -23.35
C GLY A 583 -18.81 38.02 -22.64
N GLY A 584 -18.33 36.87 -22.17
CA GLY A 584 -19.11 35.83 -21.50
C GLY A 584 -19.94 34.93 -22.43
N THR A 585 -19.97 35.20 -23.74
CA THR A 585 -20.87 34.55 -24.71
C THR A 585 -20.14 33.60 -25.67
N GLY A 586 -20.86 32.63 -26.22
CA GLY A 586 -20.35 31.76 -27.30
C GLY A 586 -19.28 30.74 -26.91
N PHE A 587 -19.02 30.56 -25.62
CA PHE A 587 -18.03 29.62 -25.12
C PHE A 587 -18.47 28.16 -25.22
N SER A 588 -17.58 27.29 -25.70
CA SER A 588 -17.70 25.84 -25.64
C SER A 588 -16.42 25.22 -25.08
N GLN A 589 -16.55 24.15 -24.28
CA GLN A 589 -15.40 23.39 -23.80
C GLN A 589 -14.68 22.73 -24.97
N ILE A 590 -13.38 22.97 -25.09
CA ILE A 590 -12.52 22.41 -26.14
C ILE A 590 -11.57 21.34 -25.62
N ALA A 591 -11.28 21.33 -24.31
CA ALA A 591 -10.43 20.35 -23.67
C ALA A 591 -10.68 20.30 -22.15
N SER A 592 -10.23 19.20 -21.54
CA SER A 592 -9.87 19.16 -20.13
C SER A 592 -8.40 18.75 -20.00
N VAL A 593 -7.73 19.26 -18.97
CA VAL A 593 -6.39 18.85 -18.55
C VAL A 593 -6.44 18.39 -17.09
N GLY A 594 -5.41 17.65 -16.62
CA GLY A 594 -5.35 17.13 -15.25
C GLY A 594 -4.94 18.16 -14.20
N VAL A 595 -4.87 17.70 -12.95
CA VAL A 595 -4.35 18.38 -11.74
C VAL A 595 -3.04 19.13 -12.03
N ASN A 596 -2.84 20.31 -11.42
CA ASN A 596 -1.64 21.15 -11.55
C ASN A 596 -1.24 21.60 -13.00
N VAL A 597 -2.01 21.24 -14.04
CA VAL A 597 -1.69 21.67 -15.41
C VAL A 597 -2.08 23.12 -15.60
N THR A 598 -1.09 23.97 -15.87
CA THR A 598 -1.22 25.44 -15.98
C THR A 598 -1.06 25.98 -17.40
N THR A 599 -0.97 25.11 -18.42
CA THR A 599 -0.80 25.50 -19.82
C THR A 599 -1.61 24.63 -20.79
N PHE A 600 -2.01 25.18 -21.94
CA PHE A 600 -2.71 24.42 -22.98
C PHE A 600 -2.45 24.95 -24.40
N PRO A 601 -1.98 24.11 -25.36
CA PRO A 601 -1.78 24.50 -26.74
C PRO A 601 -3.07 24.36 -27.58
N SER A 602 -3.82 25.43 -27.74
CA SER A 602 -5.02 25.47 -28.60
C SER A 602 -4.62 25.47 -30.09
N THR A 603 -4.61 24.27 -30.70
CA THR A 603 -4.27 24.05 -32.12
C THR A 603 -5.52 23.93 -33.01
N GLY A 604 -5.31 23.79 -34.33
CA GLY A 604 -6.40 23.60 -35.32
C GLY A 604 -7.20 24.88 -35.61
N LEU A 605 -6.62 26.04 -35.33
CA LEU A 605 -7.27 27.34 -35.49
C LEU A 605 -7.26 27.82 -36.95
N SER A 606 -8.19 28.72 -37.29
CA SER A 606 -8.18 29.45 -38.57
C SER A 606 -7.24 30.65 -38.49
N ALA A 607 -6.55 30.95 -39.60
CA ALA A 607 -5.63 32.09 -39.69
C ALA A 607 -6.35 33.44 -39.56
N SER A 608 -5.64 34.47 -39.09
CA SER A 608 -6.17 35.83 -38.87
C SER A 608 -7.52 35.89 -38.14
N THR A 609 -7.77 34.94 -37.23
CA THR A 609 -9.02 34.82 -36.48
C THR A 609 -8.75 35.07 -34.99
N GLU A 610 -9.56 35.92 -34.37
CA GLU A 610 -9.54 36.18 -32.93
C GLU A 610 -10.30 35.09 -32.17
N TYR A 611 -9.68 34.57 -31.11
CA TYR A 611 -10.28 33.58 -30.23
C TYR A 611 -10.22 34.06 -28.78
N TYR A 612 -11.33 33.86 -28.08
CA TYR A 612 -11.50 34.18 -26.67
C TYR A 612 -11.46 32.89 -25.85
N TYR A 613 -10.86 32.94 -24.67
CA TYR A 613 -10.61 31.79 -23.80
C TYR A 613 -10.96 32.11 -22.36
N ARG A 614 -11.46 31.09 -21.65
CA ARG A 614 -11.60 31.08 -20.19
C ARG A 614 -11.36 29.67 -19.67
N VAL A 615 -10.86 29.58 -18.44
CA VAL A 615 -10.54 28.30 -17.79
C VAL A 615 -11.24 28.25 -16.44
N ARG A 616 -11.63 27.06 -15.99
CA ARG A 616 -12.11 26.80 -14.62
C ARG A 616 -11.57 25.47 -14.10
N ALA A 617 -11.32 25.39 -12.80
CA ALA A 617 -11.00 24.15 -12.10
C ALA A 617 -12.29 23.34 -11.86
N TYR A 618 -12.15 22.04 -11.61
CA TYR A 618 -13.28 21.18 -11.22
C TYR A 618 -12.83 20.03 -10.31
N ASN A 619 -13.71 19.59 -9.41
CA ASN A 619 -13.55 18.38 -8.61
C ASN A 619 -14.85 17.54 -8.65
N LEU A 620 -15.04 16.59 -7.73
CA LEU A 620 -16.24 15.74 -7.71
C LEU A 620 -17.46 16.46 -7.15
N VAL A 621 -17.25 17.52 -6.36
CA VAL A 621 -18.30 18.36 -5.75
C VAL A 621 -18.81 19.39 -6.75
N GLY A 622 -17.93 19.97 -7.57
CA GLY A 622 -18.37 20.86 -8.65
C GLY A 622 -17.28 21.58 -9.42
N ASP A 623 -17.73 22.55 -10.22
CA ASP A 623 -16.91 23.47 -10.99
C ASP A 623 -16.59 24.74 -10.18
N SER A 624 -15.38 25.27 -10.31
CA SER A 624 -15.04 26.60 -9.83
C SER A 624 -15.71 27.69 -10.69
N ALA A 625 -15.65 28.95 -10.24
CA ALA A 625 -15.85 30.09 -11.13
C ALA A 625 -14.76 30.12 -12.23
N TYR A 626 -15.06 30.80 -13.34
CA TYR A 626 -14.09 30.98 -14.43
C TYR A 626 -12.99 31.99 -14.05
N SER A 627 -11.84 31.82 -14.69
CA SER A 627 -10.78 32.83 -14.78
C SER A 627 -11.24 34.12 -15.44
N ASN A 628 -10.37 35.12 -15.47
CA ASN A 628 -10.49 36.20 -16.44
C ASN A 628 -10.58 35.63 -17.87
N GLU A 629 -11.27 36.36 -18.76
CA GLU A 629 -11.17 36.08 -20.19
C GLU A 629 -9.80 36.52 -20.71
N ALA A 630 -9.25 35.75 -21.65
CA ALA A 630 -8.07 36.10 -22.43
C ALA A 630 -8.40 35.96 -23.92
N ASN A 631 -7.71 36.70 -24.79
CA ASN A 631 -7.86 36.55 -26.24
C ASN A 631 -6.53 36.69 -26.96
N ALA A 632 -6.46 36.12 -28.16
CA ALA A 632 -5.41 36.37 -29.12
C ALA A 632 -5.93 36.17 -30.54
N THR A 633 -5.32 36.86 -31.50
CA THR A 633 -5.57 36.67 -32.94
C THR A 633 -4.43 35.86 -33.54
N THR A 634 -4.73 34.74 -34.19
CA THR A 634 -3.74 33.92 -34.91
C THR A 634 -3.06 34.68 -36.03
N ASP A 635 -1.81 34.31 -36.37
CA ASP A 635 -1.10 34.93 -37.49
C ASP A 635 -1.82 34.79 -38.84
N ALA A 636 -1.42 35.61 -39.80
CA ALA A 636 -1.79 35.40 -41.20
C ALA A 636 -1.22 34.09 -41.74
N ALA A 637 -1.98 33.42 -42.61
CA ALA A 637 -1.50 32.23 -43.31
C ALA A 637 -0.24 32.56 -44.13
N PRO A 638 0.76 31.65 -44.20
CA PRO A 638 1.93 31.85 -45.06
C PRO A 638 1.50 32.13 -46.49
N LEU A 639 2.06 33.18 -47.10
CA LEU A 639 1.81 33.48 -48.51
C LEU A 639 2.19 32.26 -49.36
N ALA A 640 1.24 31.79 -50.16
CA ALA A 640 1.49 30.68 -51.08
C ALA A 640 2.68 31.03 -51.99
N ALA A 641 3.71 30.18 -51.98
CA ALA A 641 4.88 30.38 -52.82
C ALA A 641 4.43 30.46 -54.28
N ALA A 642 4.71 31.58 -54.94
CA ALA A 642 4.44 31.74 -56.36
C ALA A 642 5.11 30.58 -57.13
N PRO A 643 4.41 29.92 -58.07
CA PRO A 643 4.95 28.74 -58.73
C PRO A 643 6.27 29.09 -59.41
N ALA A 644 7.34 28.37 -59.07
CA ALA A 644 8.66 28.61 -59.62
C ALA A 644 8.60 28.48 -61.15
N ALA A 645 8.87 29.59 -61.85
CA ALA A 645 8.83 29.62 -63.30
C ALA A 645 9.82 28.60 -63.87
N SER A 646 9.31 27.56 -64.52
CA SER A 646 10.13 26.54 -65.16
C SER A 646 10.92 27.16 -66.31
N SER A 647 12.25 27.22 -66.18
CA SER A 647 13.17 27.66 -67.23
C SER A 647 13.30 26.60 -68.34
N GLY A 648 12.22 26.42 -69.10
CA GLY A 648 12.23 25.65 -70.35
C GLY A 648 13.07 26.37 -71.41
N GLY A 649 14.12 25.72 -71.87
CA GLY A 649 15.01 26.25 -72.91
C GLY A 649 14.41 26.16 -74.33
N GLY A 650 14.76 27.14 -75.16
CA GLY A 650 14.35 27.27 -76.56
C GLY A 650 13.74 28.66 -76.81
N GLY A 651 14.13 29.44 -77.82
CA GLY A 651 15.09 29.17 -78.90
C GLY A 651 14.62 29.82 -80.19
N GLY A 652 15.14 31.01 -80.51
CA GLY A 652 15.02 31.61 -81.85
C GLY A 652 14.00 32.74 -82.04
N GLY A 653 14.52 33.95 -82.24
CA GLY A 653 14.10 34.88 -83.30
C GLY A 653 12.70 35.49 -83.28
N GLY A 654 12.60 36.77 -82.90
CA GLY A 654 11.39 37.57 -83.10
C GLY A 654 11.61 39.05 -82.77
N CYS A 655 12.09 39.84 -83.74
CA CYS A 655 12.24 41.29 -83.59
C CYS A 655 10.90 42.00 -83.82
N PHE A 656 10.46 42.83 -82.88
CA PHE A 656 9.53 43.94 -83.17
C PHE A 656 9.89 45.18 -82.36
N ILE A 657 9.74 46.34 -83.00
CA ILE A 657 10.13 47.66 -82.50
C ILE A 657 8.92 48.38 -81.90
N ALA A 658 9.22 49.20 -80.89
CA ALA A 658 8.37 50.08 -80.10
C ALA A 658 7.11 50.68 -80.75
N THR A 659 6.10 50.89 -79.89
CA THR A 659 5.34 52.16 -79.87
C THR A 659 5.01 52.54 -78.42
N ALA A 660 5.29 53.79 -78.04
CA ALA A 660 4.73 54.38 -76.83
C ALA A 660 3.46 55.16 -77.18
N ALA A 661 2.45 55.15 -76.31
CA ALA A 661 1.24 55.96 -76.45
C ALA A 661 0.88 56.64 -75.11
N TYR A 662 0.37 57.86 -75.23
CA TYR A 662 0.14 58.85 -74.17
C TYR A 662 -1.38 59.06 -73.95
N GLY A 663 -1.79 59.62 -72.80
CA GLY A 663 -3.13 60.19 -72.56
C GLY A 663 -4.11 59.26 -71.81
N SER A 664 -4.67 59.65 -70.65
CA SER A 664 -5.76 60.64 -70.41
C SER A 664 -7.15 60.02 -70.66
N TYR A 665 -8.22 60.18 -69.85
CA TYR A 665 -8.67 61.23 -68.92
C TYR A 665 -9.08 60.61 -67.56
N MET A 666 -8.97 61.26 -66.39
CA MET A 666 -9.76 62.40 -65.86
C MET A 666 -11.26 62.12 -65.70
N ALA A 667 -11.80 62.58 -64.56
CA ALA A 667 -13.20 62.47 -64.16
C ALA A 667 -13.95 63.79 -64.38
N ASP A 668 -15.28 63.69 -64.44
CA ASP A 668 -16.24 64.79 -64.34
C ASP A 668 -17.18 64.51 -63.15
N GLU A 669 -17.74 65.47 -62.40
CA GLU A 669 -17.31 66.85 -62.08
C GLU A 669 -18.30 67.39 -61.01
N VAL A 670 -17.80 68.01 -59.92
CA VAL A 670 -18.36 69.22 -59.24
C VAL A 670 -17.21 69.90 -58.51
#